data_AF-A0A1A8YWK1-F1
#
_entry.id   AF-A0A1A8YWK1-F1
#
_cell.length_a   1.000
_cell.length_b   1.000
_cell.length_c   1.000
_cell.angle_alpha   90.00
_cell.angle_beta   90.00
_cell.angle_gamma   90.00
#
_symmetry.space_group_name_H-M   'P 1'
#
loop_
_entity.id
_entity.type
_entity.pdbx_description
1 polymer ?
#
loop_
_entity_poly.entity_id
_entity_poly.type
_entity_poly.pdbx_seq_one_letter_code
_entity_poly.pdbx_strand_id
1 'polypeptide(L)'
;MGSMSDCRESLFYRKVKSCIEKYFPGYSSEGGIHFESTCELTYGNSGFRDKYKMDRCDLQNVLSKSGILLGFLFIKYNYERLKMYRQLGSEKNVGKIGKHYNFYNEKRNLWKNVGIVITASHNPHNENGIKIIDHNGRQINMIYEEYLSDLVNNHLRYVKNNQICTLDDIIYDTIILIAKIFKEEIHIDLFDNTSFNSICDLDDTIHSSNLHNILKGNICIGFDTRNSSVHLNRIIIESLHCLNIRKCINNMCYVTTPCMHFTINFLNGIFIDKKIDHTFMEKGEYDIRKMEDDLDFLSKFHLQNGESVWELYYLYCGHLEHTMECGKGRGIPIGNVLGVGLSDGIPLKSMQKEGESAQDRREHLQDRCEHLQDRCEHLRDRCEHLQDRCEHLRDRCELPYLCAYNSDQFYFDYFAYLFENLYNHLSETYDKIFSTNCKEEIIYVDCSNGIASLKLDNFKGIFTILKKKIIKINYIQDEKSIVNFECGADYVYSKRKLPINTPLEKINSKFCSFDGDADRIIYFFFDNTLAEEPSERDAPCNSVTCTRSTNYGGDSNVVILDGPKIACLFLKCIMKMLLSVQVQEERNIPESNISLSICSIKKLDINIIHTAYVNSAFIDHVRDIKKNIRWDEGLFRYINLNIICTKTGIKNLDNVAQKSSIGILFESNGHGTIYVDVNHLNEWSEKLRITEEKHFVALKKYLLFFNQTTGDAMIDFIAIELSLSFLNLTINQWNKFYNPLPSYYINVPCPKKIMHTIIPHPDHEKYLVEPKWLQGKIDQVVKEADAKYGRCFVRPSGTENIIRIYAEAQSVSKVDEILCKVEQAVRQYMERS
;
A
#
# COMPACT_ATOMS: atom_id res chain seq x y z
N MET A 1 -25.49 -10.38 -41.90
CA MET A 1 -24.04 -10.24 -42.13
C MET A 1 -23.78 -8.81 -42.57
N GLY A 2 -23.64 -7.89 -41.62
CA GLY A 2 -23.17 -6.53 -41.89
C GLY A 2 -21.64 -6.54 -41.86
N SER A 3 -21.00 -5.82 -42.79
CA SER A 3 -19.55 -5.73 -42.91
C SER A 3 -18.93 -5.33 -41.57
N MET A 4 -18.11 -6.21 -40.98
CA MET A 4 -17.15 -5.81 -39.95
C MET A 4 -16.22 -4.79 -40.63
N SER A 5 -16.45 -3.50 -40.39
CA SER A 5 -15.39 -2.50 -40.53
C SER A 5 -14.17 -3.05 -39.82
N ASP A 6 -13.00 -3.04 -40.46
CA ASP A 6 -11.80 -3.60 -39.85
C ASP A 6 -11.61 -2.95 -38.48
N CYS A 7 -11.75 -3.73 -37.40
CA CYS A 7 -11.61 -3.26 -36.02
C CYS A 7 -10.28 -2.51 -35.79
N ARG A 8 -9.29 -2.76 -36.66
CA ARG A 8 -7.99 -2.06 -36.73
C ARG A 8 -8.11 -0.57 -37.07
N GLU A 9 -9.17 -0.15 -37.74
CA GLU A 9 -9.44 1.26 -38.10
C GLU A 9 -10.06 2.06 -36.95
N SER A 10 -10.62 1.38 -35.94
CA SER A 10 -11.22 2.03 -34.77
C SER A 10 -10.20 2.91 -34.04
N LEU A 11 -10.70 3.97 -33.41
CA LEU A 11 -9.88 4.87 -32.61
C LEU A 11 -9.28 4.16 -31.39
N PHE A 12 -10.07 3.30 -30.75
CA PHE A 12 -9.64 2.47 -29.63
C PHE A 12 -8.44 1.60 -30.01
N TYR A 13 -8.55 0.84 -31.11
CA TYR A 13 -7.46 -0.05 -31.55
C TYR A 13 -6.18 0.72 -31.80
N ARG A 14 -6.24 1.83 -32.55
CA ARG A 14 -5.05 2.64 -32.86
C ARG A 14 -4.37 3.22 -31.62
N LYS A 15 -5.14 3.74 -30.67
CA LYS A 15 -4.60 4.29 -29.41
C LYS A 15 -3.96 3.20 -28.55
N VAL A 16 -4.66 2.10 -28.33
CA VAL A 16 -4.20 1.03 -27.45
C VAL A 16 -3.05 0.24 -28.07
N LYS A 17 -3.04 -0.01 -29.39
CA LYS A 17 -1.92 -0.66 -30.10
C LYS A 17 -0.60 0.02 -29.79
N SER A 18 -0.52 1.34 -30.00
CA SER A 18 0.70 2.11 -29.78
C SER A 18 1.22 1.98 -28.35
N CYS A 19 0.32 2.05 -27.36
CA CYS A 19 0.68 1.88 -25.96
C CYS A 19 1.20 0.47 -25.64
N ILE A 20 0.50 -0.57 -26.10
CA ILE A 20 0.91 -1.95 -25.88
C ILE A 20 2.25 -2.24 -26.56
N GLU A 21 2.42 -1.80 -27.81
CA GLU A 21 3.63 -2.02 -28.60
C GLU A 21 4.87 -1.37 -27.96
N LYS A 22 4.69 -0.21 -27.35
CA LYS A 22 5.76 0.53 -26.65
C LYS A 22 6.30 -0.24 -25.45
N TYR A 23 5.44 -0.87 -24.65
CA TYR A 23 5.77 -1.51 -23.37
C TYR A 23 5.82 -3.03 -23.43
N PHE A 24 5.80 -3.60 -24.63
CA PHE A 24 5.91 -5.04 -24.83
C PHE A 24 7.26 -5.56 -24.28
N PRO A 25 7.30 -6.77 -23.68
CA PRO A 25 8.55 -7.34 -23.18
C PRO A 25 9.58 -7.56 -24.29
N GLY A 26 10.85 -7.68 -23.93
CA GLY A 26 11.95 -7.94 -24.88
C GLY A 26 11.80 -9.27 -25.61
N TYR A 27 12.07 -9.29 -26.92
CA TYR A 27 12.00 -10.47 -27.77
C TYR A 27 12.96 -10.40 -28.98
N SER A 28 13.30 -11.55 -29.55
CA SER A 28 13.99 -11.68 -30.85
C SER A 28 13.05 -12.24 -31.93
N SER A 29 13.34 -11.96 -33.20
CA SER A 29 12.46 -12.26 -34.35
C SER A 29 13.04 -13.24 -35.37
N GLU A 30 14.21 -13.83 -35.11
CA GLU A 30 14.85 -14.76 -36.04
C GLU A 30 14.10 -16.11 -36.10
N GLY A 31 13.30 -16.32 -37.16
CA GLY A 31 12.52 -17.55 -37.37
C GLY A 31 11.18 -17.62 -36.62
N GLY A 32 10.79 -16.54 -35.94
CA GLY A 32 9.60 -16.44 -35.09
C GLY A 32 9.86 -15.52 -33.90
N ILE A 33 8.84 -15.22 -33.10
CA ILE A 33 9.02 -14.41 -31.88
C ILE A 33 9.48 -15.28 -30.72
N HIS A 34 10.62 -14.91 -30.13
CA HIS A 34 11.16 -15.53 -28.92
C HIS A 34 11.31 -14.48 -27.82
N PHE A 35 10.52 -14.59 -26.76
CA PHE A 35 10.58 -13.70 -25.62
C PHE A 35 11.78 -14.00 -24.72
N GLU A 36 12.41 -12.96 -24.16
CA GLU A 36 13.51 -13.09 -23.20
C GLU A 36 13.10 -13.86 -21.95
N SER A 37 11.85 -13.68 -21.52
CA SER A 37 11.22 -14.40 -20.42
C SER A 37 10.08 -15.26 -20.96
N THR A 38 10.07 -16.53 -20.58
CA THR A 38 8.99 -17.48 -20.92
C THR A 38 8.19 -17.88 -19.68
N CYS A 39 8.43 -17.21 -18.56
CA CYS A 39 7.79 -17.47 -17.28
C CYS A 39 6.43 -16.80 -17.21
N GLU A 40 5.45 -17.51 -16.67
CA GLU A 40 4.12 -16.96 -16.42
C GLU A 40 4.14 -16.08 -15.17
N LEU A 41 3.66 -14.85 -15.32
CA LEU A 41 3.55 -13.88 -14.23
C LEU A 41 2.22 -14.09 -13.52
N THR A 42 2.22 -14.10 -12.19
CA THR A 42 0.98 -14.29 -11.41
C THR A 42 0.71 -13.10 -10.51
N TYR A 43 -0.55 -12.66 -10.46
CA TYR A 43 -0.98 -11.65 -9.50
C TYR A 43 -1.07 -12.30 -8.11
N GLY A 44 -0.01 -12.14 -7.31
CA GLY A 44 0.11 -12.81 -6.02
C GLY A 44 -0.73 -12.17 -4.90
N ASN A 45 -0.46 -12.59 -3.67
CA ASN A 45 -1.08 -12.00 -2.46
C ASN A 45 -0.75 -10.50 -2.26
N SER A 46 0.25 -9.99 -2.97
CA SER A 46 0.75 -8.63 -2.84
C SER A 46 0.90 -7.95 -4.19
N GLY A 47 0.10 -8.38 -5.18
CA GLY A 47 0.15 -7.93 -6.56
C GLY A 47 1.32 -8.51 -7.36
N PHE A 48 1.66 -7.88 -8.48
CA PHE A 48 2.86 -8.22 -9.25
C PHE A 48 4.09 -7.57 -8.64
N ARG A 49 5.21 -8.31 -8.63
CA ARG A 49 6.53 -7.81 -8.23
C ARG A 49 7.58 -8.47 -9.09
N ASP A 50 8.50 -7.67 -9.62
CA ASP A 50 9.64 -8.17 -10.38
C ASP A 50 10.78 -7.14 -10.39
N LYS A 51 11.93 -7.55 -10.93
CA LYS A 51 13.06 -6.66 -11.19
C LYS A 51 12.68 -5.62 -12.23
N TYR A 52 13.02 -4.38 -11.93
CA TYR A 52 12.85 -3.28 -12.87
C TYR A 52 14.10 -3.12 -13.75
N LYS A 53 13.87 -2.87 -15.04
CA LYS A 53 14.87 -2.36 -15.99
C LYS A 53 14.27 -1.18 -16.75
N MET A 54 15.12 -0.22 -17.10
CA MET A 54 14.71 0.94 -17.91
C MET A 54 14.37 0.51 -19.36
N ASP A 55 15.11 -0.46 -19.89
CA ASP A 55 14.77 -1.11 -21.16
C ASP A 55 13.51 -1.97 -21.03
N ARG A 56 12.96 -2.40 -22.17
CA ARG A 56 11.75 -3.25 -22.23
C ARG A 56 11.87 -4.45 -21.28
N CYS A 57 10.98 -4.54 -20.31
CA CYS A 57 10.93 -5.64 -19.36
C CYS A 57 9.48 -6.01 -19.01
N ASP A 58 9.33 -7.21 -18.45
CA ASP A 58 8.03 -7.77 -18.04
C ASP A 58 7.25 -6.84 -17.10
N LEU A 59 7.94 -6.15 -16.18
CA LEU A 59 7.30 -5.22 -15.27
C LEU A 59 6.69 -4.02 -16.01
N GLN A 60 7.32 -3.48 -17.05
CA GLN A 60 6.72 -2.39 -17.85
C GLN A 60 5.45 -2.87 -18.58
N ASN A 61 5.46 -4.09 -19.12
CA ASN A 61 4.28 -4.72 -19.70
C ASN A 61 3.15 -4.83 -18.66
N VAL A 62 3.46 -5.36 -17.47
CA VAL A 62 2.52 -5.44 -16.35
C VAL A 62 1.89 -4.09 -16.04
N LEU A 63 2.69 -3.04 -15.90
CA LEU A 63 2.21 -1.69 -15.59
C LEU A 63 1.28 -1.14 -16.66
N SER A 64 1.58 -1.36 -17.95
CA SER A 64 0.73 -0.91 -19.05
C SER A 64 -0.66 -1.58 -19.01
N LYS A 65 -0.71 -2.90 -18.78
CA LYS A 65 -1.98 -3.64 -18.66
C LYS A 65 -2.72 -3.28 -17.39
N SER A 66 -1.99 -3.01 -16.31
CA SER A 66 -2.57 -2.57 -15.04
C SER A 66 -3.25 -1.21 -15.17
N GLY A 67 -2.68 -0.28 -15.93
CA GLY A 67 -3.32 1.00 -16.23
C GLY A 67 -4.61 0.85 -17.05
N ILE A 68 -4.63 -0.08 -18.03
CA ILE A 68 -5.84 -0.39 -18.79
C ILE A 68 -6.93 -0.98 -17.88
N LEU A 69 -6.59 -1.94 -17.02
CA LEU A 69 -7.55 -2.53 -16.07
C LEU A 69 -8.05 -1.52 -15.04
N LEU A 70 -7.18 -0.62 -14.57
CA LEU A 70 -7.57 0.44 -13.65
C LEU A 70 -8.58 1.40 -14.30
N GLY A 71 -8.35 1.79 -15.56
CA GLY A 71 -9.31 2.57 -16.35
C GLY A 71 -10.63 1.84 -16.55
N PHE A 72 -10.58 0.53 -16.85
CA PHE A 72 -11.77 -0.32 -16.93
C PHE A 72 -12.60 -0.28 -15.63
N LEU A 73 -11.97 -0.47 -14.45
CA LEU A 73 -12.67 -0.44 -13.17
C LEU A 73 -13.33 0.93 -12.92
N PHE A 74 -12.62 2.02 -13.19
CA PHE A 74 -13.16 3.37 -13.04
C PHE A 74 -14.38 3.61 -13.93
N ILE A 75 -14.31 3.18 -15.20
CA ILE A 75 -15.43 3.27 -16.14
C ILE A 75 -16.57 2.39 -15.64
N LYS A 76 -16.31 1.13 -15.29
CA LYS A 76 -17.32 0.18 -14.80
C LYS A 76 -18.14 0.74 -13.65
N TYR A 77 -17.51 1.37 -12.68
CA TYR A 77 -18.23 1.90 -11.53
C TYR A 77 -18.95 3.20 -11.82
N ASN A 78 -18.62 3.96 -12.86
CA ASN A 78 -19.18 5.29 -13.09
C ASN A 78 -20.03 5.42 -14.36
N TYR A 79 -19.97 4.46 -15.28
CA TYR A 79 -20.61 4.58 -16.59
C TYR A 79 -22.15 4.57 -16.51
N GLU A 80 -22.74 3.67 -15.72
CA GLU A 80 -24.20 3.66 -15.51
C GLU A 80 -24.68 4.96 -14.84
N ARG A 81 -23.87 5.53 -13.93
CA ARG A 81 -24.18 6.82 -13.30
C ARG A 81 -24.20 7.96 -14.33
N LEU A 82 -23.27 7.95 -15.29
CA LEU A 82 -23.28 8.92 -16.39
C LEU A 82 -24.55 8.80 -17.25
N LYS A 83 -25.01 7.58 -17.55
CA LYS A 83 -26.27 7.37 -18.30
C LYS A 83 -27.45 7.98 -17.56
N MET A 84 -27.55 7.74 -16.24
CA MET A 84 -28.58 8.35 -15.40
C MET A 84 -28.48 9.88 -15.39
N TYR A 85 -27.27 10.43 -15.28
CA TYR A 85 -27.03 11.88 -15.30
C TYR A 85 -27.51 12.53 -16.61
N ARG A 86 -27.25 11.89 -17.76
CA ARG A 86 -27.71 12.35 -19.07
C ARG A 86 -29.23 12.32 -19.21
N GLN A 87 -29.88 11.25 -18.72
CA GLN A 87 -31.34 11.15 -18.73
C GLN A 87 -31.98 12.29 -17.94
N LEU A 88 -31.49 12.57 -16.74
CA LEU A 88 -31.97 13.68 -15.89
C LEU A 88 -31.68 15.06 -16.50
N GLY A 89 -30.52 15.25 -17.13
CA GLY A 89 -30.15 16.49 -17.82
C GLY A 89 -30.96 16.77 -19.09
N SER A 90 -31.51 15.74 -19.73
CA SER A 90 -32.35 15.88 -20.94
C SER A 90 -33.77 16.40 -20.65
N GLU A 91 -34.22 16.39 -19.38
CA GLU A 91 -35.56 16.83 -18.99
C GLU A 91 -35.66 18.31 -18.55
N LYS A 92 -34.57 19.08 -18.48
CA LYS A 92 -34.62 20.53 -18.16
C LYS A 92 -33.61 21.37 -18.93
N ASN A 93 -34.14 22.45 -19.53
CA ASN A 93 -33.45 23.45 -20.36
C ASN A 93 -32.00 23.78 -19.96
N VAL A 94 -31.12 23.47 -20.91
CA VAL A 94 -29.70 23.81 -20.98
C VAL A 94 -29.56 25.34 -21.05
N GLY A 95 -28.89 25.95 -20.06
CA GLY A 95 -28.62 27.39 -20.06
C GLY A 95 -28.24 28.01 -18.71
N LYS A 96 -28.41 27.29 -17.59
CA LYS A 96 -27.94 27.71 -16.25
C LYS A 96 -27.39 26.51 -15.47
N ILE A 97 -26.25 25.98 -15.90
CA ILE A 97 -25.62 24.79 -15.28
C ILE A 97 -24.50 25.18 -14.28
N GLY A 98 -24.25 26.47 -14.04
CA GLY A 98 -23.16 26.93 -13.18
C GLY A 98 -23.52 27.37 -11.75
N LYS A 99 -24.79 27.42 -11.35
CA LYS A 99 -25.18 27.89 -10.00
C LYS A 99 -26.39 27.11 -9.49
N HIS A 100 -26.17 26.30 -8.46
CA HIS A 100 -27.19 25.58 -7.68
C HIS A 100 -27.96 24.49 -8.41
N TYR A 101 -27.28 23.40 -8.78
CA TYR A 101 -27.87 22.10 -8.44
C TYR A 101 -27.43 21.75 -7.02
N ASN A 102 -28.22 22.23 -6.05
CA ASN A 102 -28.35 21.51 -4.78
C ASN A 102 -28.83 20.12 -5.17
N PHE A 103 -27.92 19.14 -5.18
CA PHE A 103 -28.29 17.73 -5.12
C PHE A 103 -29.08 17.56 -3.83
N TYR A 104 -30.40 17.71 -3.94
CA TYR A 104 -31.32 17.40 -2.87
C TYR A 104 -31.05 15.96 -2.46
N ASN A 105 -30.52 15.82 -1.24
CA ASN A 105 -30.43 14.61 -0.42
C ASN A 105 -30.32 13.29 -1.19
N GLU A 106 -29.09 12.79 -1.31
CA GLU A 106 -28.77 11.53 -0.64
C GLU A 106 -27.25 11.38 -0.62
N LYS A 107 -26.71 11.15 0.58
CA LYS A 107 -25.34 10.76 0.89
C LYS A 107 -24.86 9.47 0.13
N ARG A 108 -25.56 9.03 -0.93
CA ARG A 108 -25.43 7.78 -1.70
C ARG A 108 -25.01 7.96 -3.17
N ASN A 109 -25.02 9.17 -3.72
CA ASN A 109 -24.76 9.44 -5.15
C ASN A 109 -23.35 10.00 -5.44
N LEU A 110 -22.32 9.41 -4.83
CA LEU A 110 -20.92 9.79 -5.07
C LEU A 110 -20.33 9.05 -6.27
N TRP A 111 -19.52 9.77 -7.07
CA TRP A 111 -18.62 9.17 -8.04
C TRP A 111 -17.66 8.21 -7.33
N LYS A 112 -17.37 7.07 -7.96
CA LYS A 112 -16.53 6.03 -7.38
C LYS A 112 -15.07 6.22 -7.77
N ASN A 113 -14.23 6.09 -6.77
CA ASN A 113 -12.78 6.14 -6.87
C ASN A 113 -12.20 4.72 -6.98
N VAL A 114 -11.10 4.58 -7.70
CA VAL A 114 -10.26 3.38 -7.72
C VAL A 114 -8.81 3.81 -7.57
N GLY A 115 -7.94 2.91 -7.11
CA GLY A 115 -6.56 3.24 -6.78
C GLY A 115 -5.54 2.27 -7.36
N ILE A 116 -4.30 2.73 -7.46
CA ILE A 116 -3.13 1.88 -7.67
C ILE A 116 -1.94 2.41 -6.88
N VAL A 117 -1.18 1.51 -6.28
CA VAL A 117 0.10 1.83 -5.62
C VAL A 117 1.22 1.09 -6.34
N ILE A 118 2.24 1.83 -6.75
CA ILE A 118 3.48 1.27 -7.28
C ILE A 118 4.46 1.10 -6.12
N THR A 119 4.70 -0.16 -5.76
CA THR A 119 5.63 -0.51 -4.68
C THR A 119 5.97 -2.00 -4.72
N ALA A 120 7.15 -2.33 -4.19
CA ALA A 120 7.49 -3.69 -3.79
C ALA A 120 7.73 -3.83 -2.27
N SER A 121 7.24 -2.90 -1.43
CA SER A 121 7.29 -3.01 0.05
C SER A 121 8.72 -3.31 0.54
N HIS A 122 8.94 -4.39 1.27
CA HIS A 122 10.22 -4.86 1.80
C HIS A 122 11.23 -5.39 0.77
N ASN A 123 10.86 -5.57 -0.51
CA ASN A 123 11.78 -6.11 -1.53
C ASN A 123 13.02 -5.19 -1.73
N PRO A 124 14.12 -5.71 -2.28
CA PRO A 124 15.30 -4.91 -2.60
C PRO A 124 14.99 -3.78 -3.59
N HIS A 125 15.74 -2.67 -3.55
CA HIS A 125 15.48 -1.43 -4.32
C HIS A 125 15.43 -1.59 -5.84
N ASN A 126 16.05 -2.62 -6.40
CA ASN A 126 16.06 -2.91 -7.85
C ASN A 126 14.80 -3.66 -8.33
N GLU A 127 13.92 -4.04 -7.42
CA GLU A 127 12.59 -4.57 -7.72
C GLU A 127 11.53 -3.46 -7.60
N ASN A 128 10.39 -3.64 -8.25
CA ASN A 128 9.20 -2.84 -8.00
C ASN A 128 7.95 -3.67 -8.32
N GLY A 129 6.77 -3.11 -8.14
CA GLY A 129 5.54 -3.85 -8.27
C GLY A 129 4.31 -2.96 -8.26
N ILE A 130 3.14 -3.58 -8.33
CA ILE A 130 1.86 -2.86 -8.28
C ILE A 130 0.83 -3.60 -7.45
N LYS A 131 0.03 -2.83 -6.72
CA LYS A 131 -1.21 -3.27 -6.05
C LYS A 131 -2.36 -2.41 -6.59
N ILE A 132 -3.40 -3.03 -7.15
CA ILE A 132 -4.61 -2.33 -7.63
C ILE A 132 -5.65 -2.39 -6.53
N ILE A 133 -6.27 -1.24 -6.25
CA ILE A 133 -7.23 -1.03 -5.17
C ILE A 133 -8.59 -0.76 -5.80
N ASP A 134 -9.54 -1.64 -5.50
CA ASP A 134 -10.90 -1.59 -5.96
C ASP A 134 -11.72 -0.53 -5.18
N HIS A 135 -12.94 -0.25 -5.62
CA HIS A 135 -13.78 0.82 -5.07
C HIS A 135 -14.16 0.68 -3.59
N ASN A 136 -13.95 -0.50 -2.99
CA ASN A 136 -14.15 -0.76 -1.57
C ASN A 136 -12.88 -0.49 -0.74
N GLY A 137 -11.84 0.06 -1.36
CA GLY A 137 -10.53 0.30 -0.76
C GLY A 137 -9.72 -0.96 -0.49
N ARG A 138 -10.15 -2.14 -0.95
CA ARG A 138 -9.41 -3.40 -0.86
C ARG A 138 -8.71 -3.71 -2.18
N GLN A 139 -7.84 -4.72 -2.18
CA GLN A 139 -7.26 -5.21 -3.43
C GLN A 139 -8.36 -5.77 -4.35
N ILE A 140 -8.09 -5.78 -5.66
CA ILE A 140 -8.99 -6.37 -6.66
C ILE A 140 -9.31 -7.84 -6.32
N ASN A 141 -10.51 -8.28 -6.71
CA ASN A 141 -10.94 -9.66 -6.51
C ASN A 141 -10.32 -10.62 -7.54
N MET A 142 -10.46 -11.92 -7.28
CA MET A 142 -9.87 -12.99 -8.10
C MET A 142 -10.23 -12.93 -9.59
N ILE A 143 -11.45 -12.49 -9.95
CA ILE A 143 -11.88 -12.36 -11.36
C ILE A 143 -11.00 -11.33 -12.07
N TYR A 144 -10.77 -10.17 -11.45
CA TYR A 144 -9.93 -9.13 -12.04
C TYR A 144 -8.43 -9.47 -11.98
N GLU A 145 -7.99 -10.25 -10.98
CA GLU A 145 -6.64 -10.81 -10.93
C GLU A 145 -6.39 -11.77 -12.10
N GLU A 146 -7.37 -12.61 -12.43
CA GLU A 146 -7.35 -13.51 -13.59
C GLU A 146 -7.33 -12.73 -14.90
N TYR A 147 -8.23 -11.74 -15.07
CA TYR A 147 -8.22 -10.87 -16.25
C TYR A 147 -6.87 -10.18 -16.44
N LEU A 148 -6.27 -9.64 -15.37
CA LEU A 148 -4.96 -8.99 -15.49
C LEU A 148 -3.86 -9.99 -15.84
N SER A 149 -3.87 -11.16 -15.19
CA SER A 149 -2.89 -12.22 -15.45
C SER A 149 -2.99 -12.71 -16.90
N ASP A 150 -4.19 -12.89 -17.43
CA ASP A 150 -4.43 -13.25 -18.83
C ASP A 150 -3.91 -12.16 -19.79
N LEU A 151 -4.20 -10.89 -19.50
CA LEU A 151 -3.74 -9.76 -20.33
C LEU A 151 -2.21 -9.66 -20.37
N VAL A 152 -1.55 -9.86 -19.24
CA VAL A 152 -0.09 -9.79 -19.11
C VAL A 152 0.57 -10.98 -19.82
N ASN A 153 0.04 -12.19 -19.62
CA ASN A 153 0.63 -13.44 -20.11
C ASN A 153 0.14 -13.86 -21.51
N ASN A 154 -0.71 -13.08 -22.17
CA ASN A 154 -1.33 -13.47 -23.44
C ASN A 154 -0.31 -13.93 -24.50
N HIS A 155 0.85 -13.27 -24.54
CA HIS A 155 1.97 -13.61 -25.43
C HIS A 155 2.52 -15.03 -25.22
N LEU A 156 2.46 -15.59 -24.01
CA LEU A 156 2.95 -16.93 -23.68
C LEU A 156 2.10 -18.05 -24.29
N ARG A 157 0.83 -17.78 -24.63
CA ARG A 157 -0.06 -18.77 -25.28
C ARG A 157 0.51 -19.23 -26.63
N TYR A 158 1.09 -18.30 -27.37
CA TYR A 158 1.72 -18.55 -28.67
C TYR A 158 3.01 -19.37 -28.55
N VAL A 159 3.84 -19.05 -27.54
CA VAL A 159 5.07 -19.79 -27.23
C VAL A 159 4.76 -21.24 -26.85
N LYS A 160 3.78 -21.47 -25.97
CA LYS A 160 3.40 -22.81 -25.49
C LYS A 160 2.88 -23.72 -26.61
N ASN A 161 2.20 -23.16 -27.61
CA ASN A 161 1.60 -23.91 -28.71
C ASN A 161 2.56 -24.11 -29.91
N ASN A 162 3.81 -23.65 -29.81
CA ASN A 162 4.80 -23.66 -30.89
C ASN A 162 4.25 -23.05 -32.20
N GLN A 163 3.41 -22.03 -32.08
CA GLN A 163 2.77 -21.35 -33.20
C GLN A 163 3.68 -20.25 -33.72
N ILE A 164 3.92 -20.24 -35.03
CA ILE A 164 4.58 -19.10 -35.69
C ILE A 164 3.59 -17.94 -35.67
N CYS A 165 3.94 -16.85 -34.98
CA CYS A 165 3.14 -15.64 -34.87
C CYS A 165 4.00 -14.39 -35.03
N THR A 166 3.37 -13.28 -35.44
CA THR A 166 3.99 -11.96 -35.49
C THR A 166 3.64 -11.14 -34.23
N LEU A 167 4.35 -10.04 -34.01
CA LEU A 167 4.09 -9.18 -32.83
C LEU A 167 2.70 -8.55 -32.97
N ASP A 168 2.34 -8.16 -34.19
CA ASP A 168 1.03 -7.61 -34.48
C ASP A 168 -0.10 -8.59 -34.19
N ASP A 169 0.09 -9.91 -34.37
CA ASP A 169 -0.91 -10.92 -34.00
C ASP A 169 -1.16 -10.95 -32.49
N ILE A 170 -0.08 -10.95 -31.70
CA ILE A 170 -0.18 -10.96 -30.23
C ILE A 170 -0.81 -9.67 -29.72
N ILE A 171 -0.43 -8.52 -30.28
CA ILE A 171 -1.01 -7.22 -29.92
C ILE A 171 -2.49 -7.19 -30.29
N TYR A 172 -2.84 -7.63 -31.49
CA TYR A 172 -4.22 -7.72 -31.96
C TYR A 172 -5.07 -8.51 -30.97
N ASP A 173 -4.66 -9.73 -30.63
CA ASP A 173 -5.36 -10.59 -29.68
C ASP A 173 -5.50 -9.96 -28.30
N THR A 174 -4.47 -9.26 -27.84
CA THR A 174 -4.51 -8.58 -26.55
C THR A 174 -5.55 -7.45 -26.56
N ILE A 175 -5.67 -6.71 -27.67
CA ILE A 175 -6.69 -5.65 -27.84
C ILE A 175 -8.09 -6.27 -27.93
N ILE A 176 -8.25 -7.39 -28.66
CA ILE A 176 -9.51 -8.12 -28.71
C ILE A 176 -9.93 -8.57 -27.31
N LEU A 177 -9.00 -9.09 -26.50
CA LEU A 177 -9.29 -9.51 -25.12
C LEU A 177 -9.74 -8.34 -24.25
N ILE A 178 -9.10 -7.16 -24.36
CA ILE A 178 -9.52 -5.94 -23.66
C ILE A 178 -10.95 -5.57 -24.06
N ALA A 179 -11.24 -5.48 -25.37
CA ALA A 179 -12.57 -5.13 -25.86
C ALA A 179 -13.64 -6.14 -25.43
N LYS A 180 -13.29 -7.44 -25.40
CA LYS A 180 -14.16 -8.50 -24.90
C LYS A 180 -14.53 -8.28 -23.44
N ILE A 181 -13.55 -8.03 -22.57
CA ILE A 181 -13.78 -7.76 -21.13
C ILE A 181 -14.75 -6.58 -20.96
N PHE A 182 -14.55 -5.47 -21.68
CA PHE A 182 -15.46 -4.32 -21.61
C PHE A 182 -16.88 -4.65 -22.08
N LYS A 183 -17.02 -5.40 -23.17
CA LYS A 183 -18.32 -5.77 -23.73
C LYS A 183 -19.10 -6.71 -22.80
N GLU A 184 -18.41 -7.66 -22.17
CA GLU A 184 -19.01 -8.65 -21.27
C GLU A 184 -19.38 -8.03 -19.91
N GLU A 185 -18.52 -7.19 -19.35
CA GLU A 185 -18.68 -6.69 -17.98
C GLU A 185 -19.53 -5.40 -17.90
N ILE A 186 -19.50 -4.55 -18.92
CA ILE A 186 -20.13 -3.22 -18.89
C ILE A 186 -20.92 -2.87 -20.15
N HIS A 187 -21.05 -3.81 -21.10
CA HIS A 187 -21.84 -3.65 -22.32
C HIS A 187 -21.45 -2.44 -23.19
N ILE A 188 -20.15 -2.11 -23.20
CA ILE A 188 -19.58 -1.09 -24.10
C ILE A 188 -18.83 -1.79 -25.23
N ASP A 189 -19.16 -1.47 -26.48
CA ASP A 189 -18.38 -1.89 -27.63
C ASP A 189 -17.28 -0.86 -27.93
N LEU A 190 -16.04 -1.19 -27.54
CA LEU A 190 -14.91 -0.26 -27.70
C LEU A 190 -14.52 -0.02 -29.16
N PHE A 191 -14.90 -0.90 -30.10
CA PHE A 191 -14.62 -0.70 -31.52
C PHE A 191 -15.57 0.31 -32.17
N ASP A 192 -16.71 0.59 -31.56
CA ASP A 192 -17.56 1.72 -31.94
C ASP A 192 -16.96 3.04 -31.41
N ASN A 193 -16.55 3.91 -32.34
CA ASN A 193 -15.94 5.19 -32.00
C ASN A 193 -16.87 6.10 -31.17
N THR A 194 -18.19 5.98 -31.34
CA THR A 194 -19.16 6.76 -30.55
C THR A 194 -19.13 6.31 -29.09
N SER A 195 -19.24 5.01 -28.87
CA SER A 195 -19.14 4.38 -27.55
C SER A 195 -17.80 4.66 -26.89
N PHE A 196 -16.68 4.54 -27.61
CA PHE A 196 -15.35 4.82 -27.07
C PHE A 196 -15.14 6.31 -26.72
N ASN A 197 -15.67 7.23 -27.52
CA ASN A 197 -15.61 8.66 -27.21
C ASN A 197 -16.47 9.04 -26.00
N SER A 198 -17.54 8.28 -25.70
CA SER A 198 -18.35 8.53 -24.49
C SER A 198 -17.57 8.38 -23.18
N ILE A 199 -16.40 7.73 -23.19
CA ILE A 199 -15.50 7.68 -22.04
C ILE A 199 -14.84 9.05 -21.79
N CYS A 200 -14.54 9.83 -22.83
CA CYS A 200 -14.06 11.21 -22.67
C CYS A 200 -15.13 12.07 -21.98
N ASP A 201 -16.39 11.93 -22.40
CA ASP A 201 -17.49 12.63 -21.77
C ASP A 201 -17.67 12.25 -20.28
N LEU A 202 -17.41 10.98 -19.93
CA LEU A 202 -17.41 10.52 -18.53
C LEU A 202 -16.36 11.29 -17.73
N ASP A 203 -15.12 11.31 -18.21
CA ASP A 203 -13.98 12.01 -17.60
C ASP A 203 -14.26 13.51 -17.44
N ASP A 204 -14.76 14.17 -18.49
CA ASP A 204 -15.14 15.58 -18.46
C ASP A 204 -16.25 15.87 -17.44
N THR A 205 -17.27 15.01 -17.37
CA THR A 205 -18.42 15.20 -16.48
C THR A 205 -18.01 15.06 -15.00
N ILE A 206 -17.20 14.05 -14.69
CA ILE A 206 -16.71 13.83 -13.32
C ILE A 206 -15.76 14.96 -12.92
N HIS A 207 -14.81 15.33 -13.76
CA HIS A 207 -13.89 16.44 -13.48
C HIS A 207 -14.64 17.77 -13.23
N SER A 208 -15.62 18.10 -14.07
CA SER A 208 -16.45 19.30 -13.87
C SER A 208 -17.19 19.26 -12.54
N SER A 209 -17.65 18.08 -12.12
CA SER A 209 -18.28 17.89 -10.81
C SER A 209 -17.29 18.06 -9.66
N ASN A 210 -16.05 17.59 -9.82
CA ASN A 210 -15.00 17.64 -8.80
C ASN A 210 -14.61 19.07 -8.40
N LEU A 211 -14.78 20.07 -9.28
CA LEU A 211 -14.51 21.48 -8.96
C LEU A 211 -15.42 22.03 -7.84
N HIS A 212 -16.61 21.45 -7.68
CA HIS A 212 -17.61 21.91 -6.72
C HIS A 212 -17.84 20.90 -5.58
N ASN A 213 -17.47 19.64 -5.77
CA ASN A 213 -17.65 18.60 -4.78
C ASN A 213 -16.46 18.54 -3.81
N ILE A 214 -16.75 18.42 -2.51
CA ILE A 214 -15.73 18.16 -1.49
C ILE A 214 -15.12 16.75 -1.69
N LEU A 215 -15.99 15.76 -1.92
CA LEU A 215 -15.58 14.38 -2.22
C LEU A 215 -15.52 14.17 -3.73
N LYS A 216 -14.31 13.93 -4.24
CA LYS A 216 -14.06 13.84 -5.67
C LYS A 216 -14.04 12.40 -6.15
N GLY A 217 -14.47 12.19 -7.39
CA GLY A 217 -14.32 10.92 -8.11
C GLY A 217 -13.08 10.94 -8.98
N ASN A 218 -12.13 10.07 -8.70
CA ASN A 218 -10.83 10.03 -9.35
C ASN A 218 -10.30 8.61 -9.51
N ILE A 219 -9.35 8.45 -10.43
CA ILE A 219 -8.37 7.37 -10.41
C ILE A 219 -7.17 7.89 -9.61
N CYS A 220 -6.94 7.33 -8.43
CA CYS A 220 -5.81 7.72 -7.58
C CYS A 220 -4.59 6.87 -7.91
N ILE A 221 -3.46 7.51 -8.20
CA ILE A 221 -2.19 6.84 -8.44
C ILE A 221 -1.20 7.30 -7.38
N GLY A 222 -0.52 6.35 -6.75
CA GLY A 222 0.50 6.63 -5.76
C GLY A 222 1.68 5.69 -5.89
N PHE A 223 2.81 6.08 -5.30
CA PHE A 223 4.01 5.28 -5.35
C PHE A 223 4.92 5.46 -4.14
N ASP A 224 5.74 4.45 -3.88
CA ASP A 224 6.80 4.50 -2.87
C ASP A 224 8.03 5.28 -3.38
N THR A 225 9.10 5.25 -2.59
CA THR A 225 10.30 6.07 -2.82
C THR A 225 11.32 5.41 -3.76
N ARG A 226 10.98 4.30 -4.43
CA ARG A 226 11.87 3.67 -5.41
C ARG A 226 12.07 4.57 -6.62
N ASN A 227 13.32 4.65 -7.10
CA ASN A 227 13.66 5.47 -8.27
C ASN A 227 12.90 5.06 -9.54
N SER A 228 12.56 3.78 -9.68
CA SER A 228 11.78 3.26 -10.81
C SER A 228 10.31 3.67 -10.78
N SER A 229 9.78 4.04 -9.61
CA SER A 229 8.36 4.31 -9.41
C SER A 229 7.85 5.45 -10.29
N VAL A 230 8.65 6.47 -10.50
CA VAL A 230 8.30 7.60 -11.37
C VAL A 230 8.09 7.19 -12.82
N HIS A 231 9.01 6.40 -13.36
CA HIS A 231 8.89 5.90 -14.73
C HIS A 231 7.65 5.00 -14.86
N LEU A 232 7.46 4.09 -13.92
CA LEU A 232 6.31 3.18 -13.88
C LEU A 232 4.98 3.93 -13.75
N ASN A 233 4.94 5.02 -12.98
CA ASN A 233 3.77 5.90 -12.87
C ASN A 233 3.38 6.49 -14.23
N ARG A 234 4.36 6.94 -15.01
CA ARG A 234 4.12 7.46 -16.37
C ARG A 234 3.47 6.40 -17.28
N ILE A 235 3.88 5.14 -17.19
CA ILE A 235 3.29 4.04 -17.97
C ILE A 235 1.78 3.91 -17.67
N ILE A 236 1.39 3.99 -16.40
CA ILE A 236 -0.02 3.94 -15.99
C ILE A 236 -0.80 5.11 -16.60
N ILE A 237 -0.27 6.33 -16.46
CA ILE A 237 -0.90 7.55 -17.00
C ILE A 237 -1.08 7.46 -18.52
N GLU A 238 -0.04 7.04 -19.25
CA GLU A 238 -0.12 6.83 -20.70
C GLU A 238 -1.18 5.79 -21.08
N SER A 239 -1.31 4.72 -20.29
CA SER A 239 -2.31 3.68 -20.50
C SER A 239 -3.74 4.19 -20.29
N LEU A 240 -3.95 5.03 -19.27
CA LEU A 240 -5.24 5.69 -19.02
C LEU A 240 -5.59 6.70 -20.13
N HIS A 241 -4.61 7.47 -20.61
CA HIS A 241 -4.78 8.39 -21.73
C HIS A 241 -5.23 7.65 -23.01
N CYS A 242 -4.77 6.41 -23.21
CA CYS A 242 -5.18 5.58 -24.34
C CYS A 242 -6.66 5.14 -24.25
N LEU A 243 -7.26 5.20 -23.06
CA LEU A 243 -8.70 4.95 -22.82
C LEU A 243 -9.54 6.23 -22.77
N ASN A 244 -9.00 7.40 -23.17
CA ASN A 244 -9.65 8.72 -23.05
C ASN A 244 -9.90 9.21 -21.62
N ILE A 245 -9.15 8.72 -20.63
CA ILE A 245 -9.20 9.24 -19.25
C ILE A 245 -7.99 10.15 -19.04
N ARG A 246 -8.20 11.41 -18.67
CA ARG A 246 -7.12 12.41 -18.50
C ARG A 246 -7.33 13.28 -17.26
N LYS A 247 -8.53 13.83 -17.09
CA LYS A 247 -8.86 14.87 -16.10
C LYS A 247 -9.25 14.33 -14.73
N CYS A 248 -9.60 13.05 -14.62
CA CYS A 248 -9.87 12.40 -13.35
C CYS A 248 -8.67 11.62 -12.79
N ILE A 249 -7.47 11.81 -13.32
CA ILE A 249 -6.24 11.17 -12.82
C ILE A 249 -5.71 11.98 -11.64
N ASN A 250 -5.94 11.48 -10.42
CA ASN A 250 -5.35 12.05 -9.22
C ASN A 250 -3.98 11.41 -8.93
N ASN A 251 -2.91 12.03 -9.43
CA ASN A 251 -1.56 11.61 -9.06
C ASN A 251 -1.25 12.08 -7.63
N MET A 252 -1.37 11.18 -6.65
CA MET A 252 -1.07 11.46 -5.23
C MET A 252 0.43 11.40 -4.94
N CYS A 253 1.25 11.04 -5.92
CA CYS A 253 2.71 10.93 -5.81
C CYS A 253 3.13 10.00 -4.67
N TYR A 254 3.99 10.47 -3.78
CA TYR A 254 4.51 9.70 -2.66
C TYR A 254 3.43 9.46 -1.60
N VAL A 255 2.97 8.21 -1.48
CA VAL A 255 1.97 7.79 -0.49
C VAL A 255 2.33 6.45 0.12
N THR A 256 1.89 6.21 1.35
CA THR A 256 2.00 4.88 1.95
C THR A 256 0.97 3.95 1.31
N THR A 257 1.26 2.66 1.25
CA THR A 257 0.25 1.67 0.80
C THR A 257 -1.04 1.77 1.63
N PRO A 258 -0.98 1.83 2.98
CA PRO A 258 -2.18 1.93 3.81
C PRO A 258 -2.99 3.22 3.60
N CYS A 259 -2.33 4.35 3.37
CA CYS A 259 -2.98 5.61 3.06
C CYS A 259 -3.80 5.51 1.77
N MET A 260 -3.27 4.92 0.70
CA MET A 260 -4.04 4.77 -0.54
C MET A 260 -5.26 3.85 -0.34
N HIS A 261 -5.10 2.72 0.35
CA HIS A 261 -6.22 1.84 0.70
C HIS A 261 -7.32 2.59 1.47
N PHE A 262 -6.92 3.32 2.52
CA PHE A 262 -7.83 4.16 3.30
C PHE A 262 -8.53 5.22 2.44
N THR A 263 -7.76 5.95 1.62
CA THR A 263 -8.28 7.04 0.78
C THR A 263 -9.40 6.54 -0.13
N ILE A 264 -9.20 5.40 -0.80
CA ILE A 264 -10.24 4.83 -1.67
C ILE A 264 -11.45 4.38 -0.87
N ASN A 265 -11.27 3.73 0.28
CA ASN A 265 -12.39 3.32 1.14
C ASN A 265 -13.18 4.53 1.65
N PHE A 266 -12.48 5.55 2.13
CA PHE A 266 -13.04 6.76 2.70
C PHE A 266 -13.87 7.53 1.67
N LEU A 267 -13.28 7.88 0.53
CA LEU A 267 -13.97 8.66 -0.51
C LEU A 267 -15.23 7.97 -1.03
N ASN A 268 -15.23 6.63 -1.04
CA ASN A 268 -16.36 5.85 -1.55
C ASN A 268 -17.39 5.45 -0.49
N GLY A 269 -17.00 5.48 0.79
CA GLY A 269 -17.70 4.84 1.91
C GLY A 269 -18.05 5.76 3.07
N ILE A 270 -17.55 7.00 3.14
CA ILE A 270 -17.68 7.89 4.31
C ILE A 270 -19.09 8.05 4.88
N PHE A 271 -20.13 8.02 4.05
CA PHE A 271 -21.52 8.14 4.51
C PHE A 271 -22.30 6.82 4.59
N ILE A 272 -21.67 5.70 4.24
CA ILE A 272 -22.31 4.39 4.12
C ILE A 272 -21.66 3.41 5.11
N ASP A 273 -20.34 3.43 5.20
CA ASP A 273 -19.56 2.61 6.10
C ASP A 273 -19.57 3.22 7.51
N LYS A 274 -20.27 2.54 8.43
CA LYS A 274 -20.38 2.94 9.84
C LYS A 274 -19.04 2.87 10.60
N LYS A 275 -18.00 2.30 10.00
CA LYS A 275 -16.63 2.31 10.55
C LYS A 275 -15.96 3.66 10.40
N ILE A 276 -16.47 4.53 9.52
CA ILE A 276 -15.91 5.85 9.25
C ILE A 276 -16.72 6.90 10.01
N ASP A 277 -16.03 7.74 10.77
CA ASP A 277 -16.67 8.83 11.49
C ASP A 277 -16.92 10.02 10.56
N HIS A 278 -18.13 10.03 9.97
CA HIS A 278 -18.55 11.10 9.07
C HIS A 278 -18.64 12.49 9.72
N THR A 279 -18.66 12.59 11.06
CA THR A 279 -18.70 13.89 11.75
C THR A 279 -17.43 14.71 11.50
N PHE A 280 -16.33 14.04 11.10
CA PHE A 280 -15.13 14.68 10.58
C PHE A 280 -15.44 15.70 9.46
N MET A 281 -16.36 15.36 8.55
CA MET A 281 -16.78 16.25 7.46
C MET A 281 -17.69 17.37 7.92
N GLU A 282 -18.51 17.10 8.93
CA GLU A 282 -19.55 18.03 9.39
C GLU A 282 -18.96 19.23 10.11
N LYS A 283 -17.75 19.08 10.67
CA LYS A 283 -17.00 20.19 11.27
C LYS A 283 -16.56 21.24 10.26
N GLY A 284 -16.36 20.87 8.98
CA GLY A 284 -15.93 21.79 7.92
C GLY A 284 -14.54 22.41 8.12
N GLU A 285 -13.76 21.90 9.07
CA GLU A 285 -12.43 22.42 9.43
C GLU A 285 -11.30 21.86 8.55
N TYR A 286 -11.58 20.79 7.79
CA TYR A 286 -10.58 20.03 7.04
C TYR A 286 -10.82 20.13 5.54
N ASP A 287 -9.75 20.36 4.76
CA ASP A 287 -9.82 20.35 3.31
C ASP A 287 -9.35 19.00 2.74
N ILE A 288 -10.22 18.34 1.98
CA ILE A 288 -9.90 17.09 1.27
C ILE A 288 -9.32 17.41 -0.10
N ARG A 289 -9.43 18.65 -0.56
CA ARG A 289 -8.95 19.11 -1.85
C ARG A 289 -7.46 19.39 -1.79
N LYS A 290 -6.78 19.20 -2.93
CA LYS A 290 -5.38 19.57 -3.03
C LYS A 290 -5.21 21.07 -2.96
N MET A 291 -4.25 21.50 -2.16
CA MET A 291 -3.77 22.88 -2.08
C MET A 291 -2.49 23.08 -2.88
N GLU A 292 -2.10 24.34 -3.09
CA GLU A 292 -0.86 24.67 -3.79
C GLU A 292 0.38 24.12 -3.06
N ASP A 293 0.36 24.14 -1.74
CA ASP A 293 1.44 23.73 -0.85
C ASP A 293 1.48 22.22 -0.56
N ASP A 294 0.41 21.47 -0.87
CA ASP A 294 0.36 20.01 -0.69
C ASP A 294 1.49 19.27 -1.41
N LEU A 295 2.07 19.90 -2.45
CA LEU A 295 3.11 19.32 -3.29
C LEU A 295 4.46 20.02 -3.13
N ASP A 296 4.58 20.99 -2.22
CA ASP A 296 5.83 21.73 -1.99
C ASP A 296 6.98 20.79 -1.61
N PHE A 297 6.66 19.70 -0.90
CA PHE A 297 7.67 18.70 -0.54
C PHE A 297 8.34 18.08 -1.77
N LEU A 298 7.66 17.98 -2.93
CA LEU A 298 8.21 17.43 -4.17
C LEU A 298 9.37 18.25 -4.74
N SER A 299 9.44 19.56 -4.44
CA SER A 299 10.54 20.43 -4.90
C SER A 299 11.92 19.99 -4.43
N LYS A 300 11.98 19.20 -3.34
CA LYS A 300 13.23 18.69 -2.76
C LYS A 300 13.68 17.36 -3.37
N PHE A 301 12.90 16.76 -4.25
CA PHE A 301 13.15 15.42 -4.80
C PHE A 301 13.44 15.49 -6.30
N HIS A 302 14.59 14.96 -6.66
CA HIS A 302 15.06 14.85 -8.04
C HIS A 302 15.28 13.36 -8.37
N LEU A 303 15.03 13.01 -9.62
CA LEU A 303 15.36 11.73 -10.20
C LEU A 303 16.87 11.62 -10.43
N GLN A 304 17.38 10.40 -10.58
CA GLN A 304 18.80 10.15 -10.91
C GLN A 304 19.26 10.79 -12.23
N ASN A 305 18.34 11.13 -13.14
CA ASN A 305 18.62 11.86 -14.37
C ASN A 305 18.51 13.40 -14.19
N GLY A 306 18.28 13.88 -12.98
CA GLY A 306 18.15 15.30 -12.61
C GLY A 306 16.76 15.90 -12.78
N GLU A 307 15.77 15.17 -13.33
CA GLU A 307 14.40 15.67 -13.49
C GLU A 307 13.70 15.81 -12.13
N SER A 308 12.89 16.85 -11.96
CA SER A 308 12.17 17.06 -10.70
C SER A 308 10.93 16.15 -10.63
N VAL A 309 10.66 15.57 -9.45
CA VAL A 309 9.38 14.83 -9.26
C VAL A 309 8.18 15.78 -9.38
N TRP A 310 8.38 17.06 -9.06
CA TRP A 310 7.38 18.11 -9.23
C TRP A 310 6.97 18.28 -10.70
N GLU A 311 7.92 18.20 -11.63
CA GLU A 311 7.67 18.30 -13.07
C GLU A 311 6.70 17.20 -13.56
N LEU A 312 6.82 15.98 -13.04
CA LEU A 312 5.90 14.89 -13.37
C LEU A 312 4.47 15.21 -13.00
N TYR A 313 4.28 15.89 -11.87
CA TYR A 313 2.96 16.32 -11.45
C TYR A 313 2.43 17.34 -12.47
N TYR A 314 3.08 18.49 -12.64
CA TYR A 314 2.50 19.60 -13.42
C TYR A 314 2.51 19.42 -14.94
N LEU A 315 3.53 18.79 -15.54
CA LEU A 315 3.63 18.63 -17.00
C LEU A 315 2.58 17.66 -17.58
N TYR A 316 2.16 16.65 -16.82
CA TYR A 316 1.25 15.62 -17.33
C TYR A 316 -0.19 15.82 -16.86
N CYS A 317 -0.36 16.54 -15.75
CA CYS A 317 -1.63 16.95 -15.23
C CYS A 317 -2.21 18.19 -15.96
N GLY A 318 -1.37 19.16 -16.35
CA GLY A 318 -1.83 20.49 -16.78
C GLY A 318 -1.55 20.93 -18.23
N HIS A 319 -0.78 20.20 -19.05
CA HIS A 319 -0.27 20.75 -20.33
C HIS A 319 -0.92 20.27 -21.63
N LEU A 320 -1.99 19.47 -21.56
CA LEU A 320 -2.75 19.08 -22.75
C LEU A 320 -3.96 19.98 -23.04
N GLU A 321 -4.33 20.91 -22.16
CA GLU A 321 -5.45 21.83 -22.41
C GLU A 321 -5.10 22.95 -23.40
N HIS A 322 -3.83 23.37 -23.49
CA HIS A 322 -3.46 24.49 -24.36
C HIS A 322 -2.95 24.13 -25.76
N THR A 323 -2.69 22.85 -26.05
CA THR A 323 -2.10 22.45 -27.35
C THR A 323 -3.08 21.85 -28.34
N MET A 324 -4.32 21.54 -27.95
CA MET A 324 -5.31 20.94 -28.87
C MET A 324 -6.39 21.89 -29.43
N GLU A 325 -6.40 23.18 -29.05
CA GLU A 325 -7.23 24.18 -29.75
C GLU A 325 -6.57 24.77 -31.01
N CYS A 326 -5.29 24.49 -31.27
CA CYS A 326 -4.64 24.92 -32.51
C CYS A 326 -4.55 23.80 -33.53
N GLY A 327 -5.70 23.44 -34.10
CA GLY A 327 -5.74 22.76 -35.39
C GLY A 327 -5.14 23.67 -36.47
N LYS A 328 -3.81 23.63 -36.64
CA LYS A 328 -3.04 23.84 -37.89
C LYS A 328 -1.52 23.85 -37.61
N GLY A 329 -0.86 22.76 -37.98
CA GLY A 329 0.48 22.82 -38.59
C GLY A 329 1.70 22.60 -37.69
N ARG A 330 2.43 21.53 -38.03
CA ARG A 330 3.84 21.20 -37.75
C ARG A 330 4.14 20.61 -36.37
N GLY A 331 4.41 19.31 -36.38
CA GLY A 331 4.99 18.58 -35.25
C GLY A 331 6.40 19.05 -34.92
N ILE A 332 6.73 18.98 -33.64
CA ILE A 332 8.08 19.16 -33.12
C ILE A 332 8.68 17.76 -32.93
N PRO A 333 9.86 17.45 -33.51
CA PRO A 333 10.51 16.17 -33.31
C PRO A 333 11.24 16.13 -31.97
N ILE A 334 11.02 15.04 -31.23
CA ILE A 334 11.83 14.64 -30.07
C ILE A 334 13.12 14.02 -30.62
N GLY A 335 14.26 14.67 -30.41
CA GLY A 335 15.55 14.13 -30.81
C GLY A 335 16.74 14.96 -30.32
N ASN A 336 17.65 14.27 -29.63
CA ASN A 336 19.05 14.63 -29.31
C ASN A 336 19.32 15.51 -28.08
N VAL A 337 19.50 14.85 -26.93
CA VAL A 337 20.41 15.30 -25.86
C VAL A 337 21.47 14.22 -25.68
N LEU A 338 22.57 14.32 -26.43
CA LEU A 338 23.85 13.67 -26.14
C LEU A 338 24.97 14.50 -26.78
N GLY A 339 25.99 14.87 -25.99
CA GLY A 339 27.29 15.31 -26.50
C GLY A 339 27.85 16.59 -25.86
N VAL A 340 28.57 16.43 -24.75
CA VAL A 340 29.52 17.42 -24.21
C VAL A 340 30.81 17.37 -25.03
N GLY A 341 31.40 18.51 -25.37
CA GLY A 341 32.74 18.59 -25.95
C GLY A 341 33.23 20.03 -26.18
N LEU A 342 34.19 20.45 -25.35
CA LEU A 342 34.94 21.71 -25.39
C LEU A 342 35.91 21.80 -26.59
N SER A 343 36.36 23.03 -26.84
CA SER A 343 37.67 23.48 -27.40
C SER A 343 37.73 24.03 -28.85
N ASP A 344 38.21 25.28 -28.88
CA ASP A 344 39.17 25.93 -29.79
C ASP A 344 38.86 26.25 -31.27
N GLY A 345 38.96 27.55 -31.56
CA GLY A 345 39.77 28.05 -32.69
C GLY A 345 39.02 28.61 -33.90
N ILE A 346 38.81 29.94 -33.95
CA ILE A 346 38.58 30.67 -35.22
C ILE A 346 39.85 31.47 -35.54
N PRO A 347 40.52 31.26 -36.68
CA PRO A 347 41.55 32.18 -37.16
C PRO A 347 40.96 33.30 -38.00
N LEU A 348 41.36 34.54 -37.68
CA LEU A 348 41.22 35.75 -38.48
C LEU A 348 42.11 35.71 -39.74
N LYS A 349 41.51 35.93 -40.91
CA LYS A 349 42.06 36.60 -42.11
C LYS A 349 40.84 37.19 -42.85
N SER A 350 40.79 38.40 -43.38
CA SER A 350 41.81 39.41 -43.70
C SER A 350 41.07 40.73 -44.00
N MET A 351 41.66 41.84 -43.55
CA MET A 351 41.25 43.21 -43.88
C MET A 351 41.53 43.56 -45.35
N GLN A 352 40.67 44.41 -45.94
CA GLN A 352 40.92 45.48 -46.92
C GLN A 352 39.53 46.13 -47.19
N LYS A 353 39.27 47.43 -47.25
CA LYS A 353 40.06 48.66 -47.40
C LYS A 353 39.22 49.86 -46.89
N GLU A 354 39.93 50.81 -46.28
CA GLU A 354 39.82 52.28 -46.33
C GLU A 354 38.46 53.00 -46.46
N GLY A 355 38.23 53.93 -45.51
CA GLY A 355 38.07 55.34 -45.88
C GLY A 355 36.66 55.93 -45.86
N GLU A 356 36.06 56.12 -44.69
CA GLU A 356 34.95 57.08 -44.51
C GLU A 356 35.12 57.87 -43.21
N SER A 357 34.75 59.15 -43.27
CA SER A 357 35.05 60.19 -42.29
C SER A 357 34.57 59.86 -40.87
N ALA A 358 35.32 60.30 -39.86
CA ALA A 358 34.98 60.09 -38.45
C ALA A 358 33.71 60.83 -37.99
N GLN A 359 33.14 61.70 -38.83
CA GLN A 359 31.98 62.52 -38.51
C GLN A 359 30.67 61.81 -38.87
N ASP A 360 30.61 61.16 -40.04
CA ASP A 360 29.44 60.37 -40.47
C ASP A 360 29.21 59.12 -39.60
N ARG A 361 30.29 58.50 -39.09
CA ARG A 361 30.17 57.38 -38.14
C ARG A 361 29.59 57.81 -36.79
N ARG A 362 29.72 59.08 -36.41
CA ARG A 362 29.26 59.58 -35.11
C ARG A 362 27.76 59.85 -35.12
N GLU A 363 27.24 60.45 -36.18
CA GLU A 363 25.78 60.65 -36.36
C GLU A 363 25.05 59.31 -36.56
N HIS A 364 25.61 58.38 -37.34
CA HIS A 364 25.00 57.05 -37.51
C HIS A 364 25.04 56.17 -36.25
N LEU A 365 26.02 56.37 -35.35
CA LEU A 365 26.07 55.69 -34.05
C LEU A 365 25.12 56.33 -33.05
N GLN A 366 24.85 57.63 -33.15
CA GLN A 366 23.96 58.36 -32.26
C GLN A 366 22.48 58.03 -32.56
N ASP A 367 22.09 58.02 -33.84
CA ASP A 367 20.76 57.56 -34.28
C ASP A 367 20.52 56.07 -33.94
N ARG A 368 21.54 55.21 -34.07
CA ARG A 368 21.41 53.80 -33.67
C ARG A 368 21.33 53.61 -32.16
N CYS A 369 21.95 54.49 -31.37
CA CYS A 369 21.83 54.46 -29.92
C CYS A 369 20.45 54.93 -29.45
N GLU A 370 19.89 55.99 -30.05
CA GLU A 370 18.52 56.44 -29.77
C GLU A 370 17.49 55.38 -30.17
N HIS A 371 17.62 54.76 -31.35
CA HIS A 371 16.74 53.65 -31.75
C HIS A 371 16.88 52.40 -30.88
N LEU A 372 18.06 52.16 -30.30
CA LEU A 372 18.27 51.06 -29.35
C LEU A 372 17.72 51.40 -27.96
N GLN A 373 17.75 52.66 -27.54
CA GLN A 373 17.12 53.12 -26.30
C GLN A 373 15.59 53.03 -26.38
N ASP A 374 14.96 53.53 -27.46
CA ASP A 374 13.52 53.40 -27.68
C ASP A 374 13.06 51.94 -27.74
N ARG A 375 13.84 51.07 -28.40
CA ARG A 375 13.56 49.62 -28.40
C ARG A 375 13.75 48.97 -27.03
N CYS A 376 14.68 49.45 -26.23
CA CYS A 376 14.88 48.97 -24.86
C CYS A 376 13.77 49.45 -23.93
N GLU A 377 13.28 50.68 -24.07
CA GLU A 377 12.09 51.17 -23.34
C GLU A 377 10.83 50.42 -23.76
N HIS A 378 10.58 50.21 -25.05
CA HIS A 378 9.44 49.40 -25.49
C HIS A 378 9.52 47.93 -25.06
N LEU A 379 10.73 47.36 -24.95
CA LEU A 379 10.91 46.02 -24.39
C LEU A 379 10.74 46.01 -22.86
N ARG A 380 11.09 47.10 -22.18
CA ARG A 380 10.92 47.26 -20.73
C ARG A 380 9.45 47.44 -20.37
N ASP A 381 8.71 48.30 -21.08
CA ASP A 381 7.25 48.46 -20.94
C ASP A 381 6.49 47.18 -21.29
N ARG A 382 6.95 46.42 -22.30
CA ARG A 382 6.36 45.11 -22.60
C ARG A 382 6.69 44.07 -21.53
N CYS A 383 7.86 44.14 -20.90
CA CYS A 383 8.22 43.28 -19.78
C CYS A 383 7.44 43.66 -18.51
N GLU A 384 7.24 44.95 -18.22
CA GLU A 384 6.39 45.42 -17.12
C GLU A 384 4.92 45.05 -17.37
N HIS A 385 4.39 45.23 -18.58
CA HIS A 385 3.03 44.75 -18.90
C HIS A 385 2.91 43.22 -18.91
N LEU A 386 3.97 42.47 -19.20
CA LEU A 386 3.99 41.01 -19.04
C LEU A 386 4.12 40.60 -17.58
N GLN A 387 4.85 41.36 -16.75
CA GLN A 387 4.92 41.17 -15.30
C GLN A 387 3.59 41.51 -14.63
N ASP A 388 2.96 42.65 -14.94
CA ASP A 388 1.62 43.02 -14.49
C ASP A 388 0.57 42.02 -14.98
N ARG A 389 0.66 41.51 -16.22
CA ARG A 389 -0.22 40.42 -16.68
C ARG A 389 0.08 39.10 -15.96
N CYS A 390 1.33 38.80 -15.63
CA CYS A 390 1.70 37.61 -14.85
C CYS A 390 1.31 37.73 -13.37
N GLU A 391 1.35 38.93 -12.78
CA GLU A 391 0.86 39.24 -11.44
C GLU A 391 -0.68 39.22 -11.42
N HIS A 392 -1.35 39.83 -12.41
CA HIS A 392 -2.81 39.72 -12.57
C HIS A 392 -3.32 38.34 -13.01
N LEU A 393 -2.46 37.48 -13.57
CA LEU A 393 -2.75 36.06 -13.81
C LEU A 393 -2.49 35.23 -12.54
N ARG A 394 -1.47 35.57 -11.73
CA ARG A 394 -1.25 34.97 -10.40
C ARG A 394 -2.40 35.29 -9.45
N ASP A 395 -2.84 36.55 -9.39
CA ASP A 395 -3.94 37.00 -8.53
C ASP A 395 -5.32 36.47 -8.99
N ARG A 396 -5.42 35.93 -10.22
CA ARG A 396 -6.63 35.24 -10.73
C ARG A 396 -6.50 33.72 -10.79
N CYS A 397 -5.34 33.16 -10.45
CA CYS A 397 -5.14 31.72 -10.35
C CYS A 397 -5.45 31.24 -8.92
N GLU A 398 -6.72 31.25 -8.52
CA GLU A 398 -7.16 30.11 -7.70
C GLU A 398 -6.96 28.89 -8.61
N LEU A 399 -5.92 28.06 -8.42
CA LEU A 399 -5.59 26.91 -9.28
C LEU A 399 -6.78 25.92 -9.34
N PRO A 400 -7.73 26.06 -10.28
CA PRO A 400 -9.00 25.32 -10.21
C PRO A 400 -8.74 23.82 -10.41
N TYR A 401 -7.65 23.52 -11.12
CA TYR A 401 -7.15 22.19 -11.35
C TYR A 401 -6.80 21.45 -10.05
N LEU A 402 -6.04 22.04 -9.12
CA LEU A 402 -5.71 21.40 -7.83
C LEU A 402 -6.98 21.16 -7.01
N CYS A 403 -7.88 22.14 -7.04
CA CYS A 403 -9.20 22.05 -6.42
C CYS A 403 -10.07 20.91 -6.97
N ALA A 404 -9.71 20.22 -8.07
CA ALA A 404 -10.41 19.04 -8.59
C ALA A 404 -9.89 17.70 -8.04
N TYR A 405 -8.78 17.68 -7.29
CA TYR A 405 -8.13 16.43 -6.81
C TYR A 405 -8.13 16.26 -5.30
N ASN A 406 -8.11 15.01 -4.81
CA ASN A 406 -8.03 14.75 -3.38
C ASN A 406 -6.58 14.82 -2.89
N SER A 407 -6.33 15.50 -1.76
CA SER A 407 -5.06 15.48 -1.04
C SER A 407 -4.87 14.14 -0.33
N ASP A 408 -3.66 13.78 0.10
CA ASP A 408 -3.47 12.73 1.13
C ASP A 408 -3.42 13.32 2.54
N GLN A 409 -3.36 14.65 2.69
CA GLN A 409 -3.32 15.32 3.98
C GLN A 409 -4.53 14.95 4.87
N PHE A 410 -5.71 14.78 4.26
CA PHE A 410 -6.92 14.40 5.00
C PHE A 410 -6.81 13.05 5.72
N TYR A 411 -5.97 12.12 5.23
CA TYR A 411 -5.72 10.86 5.95
C TYR A 411 -5.10 11.14 7.31
N PHE A 412 -4.09 12.01 7.36
CA PHE A 412 -3.42 12.39 8.60
C PHE A 412 -4.36 13.17 9.52
N ASP A 413 -5.11 14.12 8.96
CA ASP A 413 -6.08 14.93 9.71
C ASP A 413 -7.19 14.06 10.31
N TYR A 414 -7.70 13.09 9.55
CA TYR A 414 -8.73 12.17 10.03
C TYR A 414 -8.23 11.31 11.20
N PHE A 415 -7.03 10.73 11.10
CA PHE A 415 -6.49 9.94 12.20
C PHE A 415 -6.03 10.79 13.39
N ALA A 416 -5.62 12.03 13.18
CA ALA A 416 -5.40 13.00 14.26
C ALA A 416 -6.71 13.32 14.99
N TYR A 417 -7.78 13.57 14.25
CA TYR A 417 -9.13 13.77 14.78
C TYR A 417 -9.60 12.55 15.61
N LEU A 418 -9.46 11.33 15.07
CA LEU A 418 -9.81 10.12 15.81
C LEU A 418 -8.95 9.93 17.06
N PHE A 419 -7.65 10.20 16.96
CA PHE A 419 -6.72 10.12 18.08
C PHE A 419 -7.12 11.08 19.20
N GLU A 420 -7.37 12.35 18.92
CA GLU A 420 -7.74 13.35 19.93
C GLU A 420 -9.03 12.97 20.64
N ASN A 421 -10.04 12.55 19.87
CA ASN A 421 -11.30 12.05 20.41
C ASN A 421 -11.12 10.84 21.32
N LEU A 422 -10.29 9.88 20.91
CA LEU A 422 -9.98 8.69 21.70
C LEU A 422 -9.19 9.03 22.96
N TYR A 423 -8.13 9.84 22.82
CA TYR A 423 -7.25 10.25 23.89
C TYR A 423 -8.01 11.00 24.98
N ASN A 424 -8.83 11.99 24.60
CA ASN A 424 -9.64 12.77 25.55
C ASN A 424 -10.64 11.86 26.27
N HIS A 425 -11.36 11.01 25.54
CA HIS A 425 -12.34 10.10 26.13
C HIS A 425 -11.71 9.09 27.08
N LEU A 426 -10.54 8.51 26.73
CA LEU A 426 -9.77 7.63 27.62
C LEU A 426 -9.25 8.38 28.85
N SER A 427 -8.76 9.61 28.67
CA SER A 427 -8.29 10.46 29.77
C SER A 427 -9.41 10.70 30.78
N GLU A 428 -10.59 11.13 30.32
CA GLU A 428 -11.74 11.42 31.18
C GLU A 428 -12.32 10.16 31.83
N THR A 429 -12.45 9.07 31.07
CA THR A 429 -13.05 7.83 31.56
C THR A 429 -12.25 7.18 32.69
N TYR A 430 -10.91 7.28 32.63
CA TYR A 430 -9.96 6.67 33.56
C TYR A 430 -9.23 7.70 34.43
N ASP A 431 -9.94 8.69 34.96
CA ASP A 431 -9.44 9.64 35.98
C ASP A 431 -8.15 10.36 35.61
N LYS A 432 -8.11 10.93 34.39
CA LYS A 432 -6.95 11.63 33.80
C LYS A 432 -5.70 10.75 33.73
N ILE A 433 -5.87 9.47 33.39
CA ILE A 433 -4.79 8.46 33.34
C ILE A 433 -3.51 8.92 32.62
N PHE A 434 -3.63 9.74 31.57
CA PHE A 434 -2.48 10.20 30.80
C PHE A 434 -1.70 11.34 31.45
N SER A 435 -2.30 12.07 32.39
CA SER A 435 -1.60 13.11 33.15
C SER A 435 -0.43 12.53 33.97
N THR A 436 -0.57 11.29 34.44
CA THR A 436 0.44 10.56 35.21
C THR A 436 1.25 9.59 34.36
N ASN A 437 0.63 8.92 33.38
CA ASN A 437 1.30 7.86 32.62
C ASN A 437 2.09 8.36 31.40
N CYS A 438 1.72 9.47 30.76
CA CYS A 438 2.48 10.01 29.63
C CYS A 438 3.77 10.63 30.14
N LYS A 439 4.87 9.91 29.90
CA LYS A 439 6.25 10.31 30.23
C LYS A 439 7.01 10.67 28.96
N GLU A 440 7.89 11.65 29.10
CA GLU A 440 8.86 11.99 28.06
C GLU A 440 9.72 10.78 27.73
N GLU A 441 9.74 10.43 26.46
CA GLU A 441 10.50 9.28 25.96
C GLU A 441 10.99 9.58 24.55
N ILE A 442 12.24 9.22 24.28
CA ILE A 442 12.82 9.30 22.94
C ILE A 442 12.57 7.97 22.24
N ILE A 443 12.08 8.04 21.01
CA ILE A 443 11.90 6.88 20.13
C ILE A 443 12.75 7.10 18.89
N TYR A 444 13.66 6.15 18.64
CA TYR A 444 14.44 6.11 17.42
C TYR A 444 13.66 5.33 16.35
N VAL A 445 13.34 5.99 15.25
CA VAL A 445 12.45 5.45 14.22
C VAL A 445 13.25 5.25 12.94
N ASP A 446 13.47 4.00 12.59
CA ASP A 446 14.05 3.60 11.32
C ASP A 446 12.99 3.69 10.22
N CYS A 447 13.14 4.70 9.35
CA CYS A 447 12.23 4.99 8.27
C CYS A 447 12.53 4.21 6.99
N SER A 448 13.45 3.22 7.04
CA SER A 448 13.82 2.31 5.93
C SER A 448 14.30 3.00 4.64
N ASN A 449 14.65 4.29 4.70
CA ASN A 449 14.74 5.21 3.55
C ASN A 449 13.48 5.16 2.65
N GLY A 450 12.38 4.69 3.22
CA GLY A 450 11.09 4.51 2.59
C GLY A 450 10.18 5.71 2.78
N ILE A 451 8.90 5.49 2.48
CA ILE A 451 7.88 6.53 2.50
C ILE A 451 7.66 7.17 3.89
N ALA A 452 7.94 6.43 4.97
CA ALA A 452 7.81 6.93 6.34
C ALA A 452 8.69 8.16 6.60
N SER A 453 9.81 8.28 5.88
CA SER A 453 10.70 9.45 5.92
C SER A 453 9.96 10.77 5.65
N LEU A 454 8.98 10.72 4.75
CA LEU A 454 8.27 11.87 4.19
C LEU A 454 6.99 12.19 4.96
N LYS A 455 6.31 11.16 5.46
CA LYS A 455 4.92 11.27 5.94
C LYS A 455 4.76 11.19 7.46
N LEU A 456 5.73 10.66 8.20
CA LEU A 456 5.61 10.49 9.65
C LEU A 456 5.44 11.82 10.41
N ASP A 457 6.04 12.90 9.91
CA ASP A 457 6.02 14.21 10.58
C ASP A 457 4.62 14.85 10.59
N ASN A 458 3.70 14.40 9.72
CA ASN A 458 2.31 14.83 9.74
C ASN A 458 1.59 14.47 11.05
N PHE A 459 2.12 13.51 11.83
CA PHE A 459 1.61 13.15 13.16
C PHE A 459 2.36 13.81 14.33
N LYS A 460 3.20 14.83 14.08
CA LYS A 460 3.96 15.52 15.13
C LYS A 460 3.10 16.03 16.30
N GLY A 461 1.88 16.49 16.02
CA GLY A 461 0.92 16.92 17.06
C GLY A 461 0.58 15.79 18.04
N ILE A 462 0.29 14.60 17.51
CA ILE A 462 0.00 13.38 18.30
C ILE A 462 1.20 13.00 19.17
N PHE A 463 2.41 12.98 18.61
CA PHE A 463 3.61 12.65 19.38
C PHE A 463 3.88 13.65 20.50
N THR A 464 3.56 14.93 20.27
CA THR A 464 3.63 15.97 21.31
C THR A 464 2.65 15.69 22.44
N ILE A 465 1.40 15.33 22.15
CA ILE A 465 0.38 14.95 23.14
C ILE A 465 0.83 13.74 23.97
N LEU A 466 1.41 12.73 23.32
CA LEU A 466 1.93 11.52 23.98
C LEU A 466 3.29 11.73 24.67
N LYS A 467 3.87 12.94 24.60
CA LYS A 467 5.23 13.26 25.07
C LYS A 467 6.32 12.35 24.49
N LYS A 468 6.20 12.00 23.21
CA LYS A 468 7.17 11.17 22.47
C LYS A 468 8.02 12.06 21.57
N LYS A 469 9.33 12.02 21.79
CA LYS A 469 10.29 12.68 20.90
C LYS A 469 10.77 11.69 19.85
N ILE A 470 10.32 11.89 18.62
CA ILE A 470 10.70 11.06 17.48
C ILE A 470 12.05 11.51 16.94
N ILE A 471 13.00 10.59 16.82
CA ILE A 471 14.28 10.78 16.13
C ILE A 471 14.31 9.81 14.96
N LYS A 472 14.18 10.33 13.74
CA LYS A 472 14.27 9.53 12.52
C LYS A 472 15.73 9.09 12.27
N ILE A 473 15.92 7.83 11.94
CA ILE A 473 17.15 7.24 11.39
C ILE A 473 16.81 6.56 10.06
N ASN A 474 17.78 6.40 9.16
CA ASN A 474 17.56 5.90 7.79
C ASN A 474 16.33 6.52 7.14
N TYR A 475 16.34 7.84 7.04
CA TYR A 475 15.31 8.58 6.34
C TYR A 475 15.92 9.21 5.10
N ILE A 476 15.08 9.51 4.10
CA ILE A 476 15.54 10.09 2.85
C ILE A 476 16.21 11.45 3.09
N GLN A 477 17.48 11.54 2.71
CA GLN A 477 18.26 12.78 2.72
C GLN A 477 18.61 13.22 1.29
N ASP A 478 18.90 12.27 0.41
CA ASP A 478 19.31 12.47 -0.97
C ASP A 478 19.09 11.19 -1.80
N GLU A 479 19.51 11.22 -3.07
CA GLU A 479 19.40 10.09 -4.01
C GLU A 479 20.20 8.83 -3.60
N LYS A 480 21.13 8.93 -2.63
CA LYS A 480 21.89 7.78 -2.09
C LYS A 480 21.11 7.05 -0.99
N SER A 481 19.97 7.59 -0.56
CA SER A 481 19.10 6.97 0.44
C SER A 481 18.34 5.79 -0.19
N ILE A 482 18.98 4.61 -0.20
CA ILE A 482 18.42 3.40 -0.82
C ILE A 482 17.40 2.75 0.11
N VAL A 483 16.17 2.56 -0.38
CA VAL A 483 15.08 1.91 0.35
C VAL A 483 15.44 0.48 0.77
N ASN A 484 15.14 0.12 2.03
CA ASN A 484 15.40 -1.17 2.67
C ASN A 484 16.87 -1.65 2.65
N PHE A 485 17.83 -0.77 2.39
CA PHE A 485 19.25 -1.17 2.36
C PHE A 485 19.81 -1.31 3.78
N GLU A 486 19.94 -2.56 4.23
CA GLU A 486 20.43 -2.91 5.58
C GLU A 486 19.64 -2.24 6.73
N CYS A 487 18.36 -1.96 6.48
CA CYS A 487 17.43 -1.33 7.41
C CYS A 487 15.99 -1.77 7.12
N GLY A 488 15.07 -1.35 7.97
CA GLY A 488 13.63 -1.59 7.85
C GLY A 488 13.13 -2.81 8.60
N ALA A 489 11.80 -2.91 8.74
CA ALA A 489 11.14 -3.92 9.57
C ALA A 489 11.53 -5.36 9.18
N ASP A 490 11.58 -5.68 7.88
CA ASP A 490 11.96 -7.00 7.41
C ASP A 490 13.44 -7.32 7.69
N TYR A 491 14.34 -6.34 7.58
CA TYR A 491 15.75 -6.54 7.91
C TYR A 491 15.92 -6.84 9.40
N VAL A 492 15.31 -6.04 10.28
CA VAL A 492 15.37 -6.28 11.74
C VAL A 492 14.77 -7.62 12.09
N TYR A 493 13.59 -7.95 11.56
CA TYR A 493 12.90 -9.19 11.88
C TYR A 493 13.61 -10.44 11.32
N SER A 494 13.93 -10.44 10.03
CA SER A 494 14.48 -11.61 9.33
C SER A 494 15.98 -11.83 9.58
N LYS A 495 16.76 -10.75 9.69
CA LYS A 495 18.21 -10.83 9.93
C LYS A 495 18.56 -10.77 11.41
N ARG A 496 17.64 -10.28 12.26
CA ARG A 496 17.89 -10.02 13.69
C ARG A 496 19.12 -9.13 13.92
N LYS A 497 19.28 -8.11 13.07
CA LYS A 497 20.37 -7.15 13.13
C LYS A 497 19.83 -5.75 13.34
N LEU A 498 20.66 -4.91 13.96
CA LEU A 498 20.37 -3.49 14.05
C LEU A 498 20.41 -2.86 12.65
N PRO A 499 19.47 -1.96 12.31
CA PRO A 499 19.54 -1.18 11.09
C PRO A 499 20.86 -0.42 10.98
N ILE A 500 21.33 -0.22 9.75
CA ILE A 500 22.44 0.70 9.48
C ILE A 500 22.12 2.08 10.10
N ASN A 501 23.13 2.79 10.61
CA ASN A 501 22.98 4.07 11.33
C ASN A 501 22.21 4.03 12.68
N THR A 502 22.02 2.86 13.29
CA THR A 502 21.52 2.78 14.67
C THR A 502 22.55 3.35 15.66
N PRO A 503 22.19 4.30 16.55
CA PRO A 503 23.10 4.84 17.56
C PRO A 503 23.38 3.80 18.67
N LEU A 504 24.56 3.19 18.62
CA LEU A 504 24.96 2.08 19.50
C LEU A 504 25.14 2.49 20.98
N GLU A 505 25.38 3.77 21.26
CA GLU A 505 25.52 4.29 22.61
C GLU A 505 24.19 4.38 23.39
N LYS A 506 23.06 4.12 22.72
CA LYS A 506 21.69 4.26 23.26
C LYS A 506 21.13 2.93 23.75
N ILE A 507 21.86 2.27 24.65
CA ILE A 507 21.47 0.99 25.27
C ILE A 507 20.10 1.10 25.94
N ASN A 508 19.25 0.07 25.83
CA ASN A 508 17.89 0.04 26.37
C ASN A 508 16.96 1.17 25.89
N SER A 509 17.34 1.90 24.84
CA SER A 509 16.43 2.85 24.19
C SER A 509 15.40 2.11 23.34
N LYS A 510 14.26 2.77 23.12
CA LYS A 510 13.16 2.24 22.33
C LYS A 510 13.40 2.53 20.85
N PHE A 511 13.40 1.49 20.03
CA PHE A 511 13.49 1.59 18.58
C PHE A 511 12.27 0.97 17.92
N CYS A 512 11.90 1.49 16.75
CA CYS A 512 11.02 0.80 15.83
C CYS A 512 11.50 0.98 14.38
N SER A 513 11.13 0.04 13.52
CA SER A 513 11.43 0.08 12.09
C SER A 513 10.14 -0.07 11.29
N PHE A 514 9.99 0.79 10.28
CA PHE A 514 9.02 0.65 9.21
C PHE A 514 9.59 -0.18 8.06
N ASP A 515 8.76 -0.78 7.21
CA ASP A 515 9.20 -1.24 5.90
C ASP A 515 9.04 -0.14 4.83
N GLY A 516 9.44 -0.42 3.58
CA GLY A 516 9.57 0.59 2.53
C GLY A 516 8.29 1.37 2.20
N ASP A 517 7.11 0.71 2.25
CA ASP A 517 5.79 1.31 1.98
C ASP A 517 4.95 1.54 3.24
N ALA A 518 5.55 1.36 4.43
CA ALA A 518 4.96 1.54 5.75
C ALA A 518 3.68 0.72 5.98
N ASP A 519 3.67 -0.54 5.53
CA ASP A 519 2.60 -1.52 5.84
C ASP A 519 2.98 -2.48 6.98
N ARG A 520 4.22 -2.39 7.50
CA ARG A 520 4.73 -3.15 8.66
C ARG A 520 5.45 -2.26 9.66
N ILE A 521 5.33 -2.63 10.94
CA ILE A 521 6.14 -2.08 12.03
C ILE A 521 6.69 -3.17 12.94
N ILE A 522 7.95 -3.04 13.31
CA ILE A 522 8.61 -3.89 14.32
C ILE A 522 9.23 -3.00 15.38
N TYR A 523 9.07 -3.38 16.65
CA TYR A 523 9.76 -2.74 17.76
C TYR A 523 10.97 -3.56 18.19
N PHE A 524 12.00 -2.91 18.69
CA PHE A 524 13.17 -3.57 19.24
C PHE A 524 13.92 -2.68 20.22
N PHE A 525 14.80 -3.30 20.99
CA PHE A 525 15.80 -2.62 21.80
C PHE A 525 17.05 -3.50 21.91
N PHE A 526 18.13 -2.91 22.37
CA PHE A 526 19.40 -3.58 22.53
C PHE A 526 19.70 -3.81 24.02
N ASP A 527 19.98 -5.06 24.38
CA ASP A 527 20.31 -5.49 25.74
C ASP A 527 21.75 -6.04 25.77
N ASN A 528 22.65 -5.26 26.39
CA ASN A 528 24.06 -5.62 26.55
C ASN A 528 24.28 -6.78 27.55
N THR A 529 23.28 -7.17 28.34
CA THR A 529 23.42 -8.29 29.29
C THR A 529 23.32 -9.66 28.62
N LEU A 530 22.91 -9.71 27.34
CA LEU A 530 22.81 -10.93 26.53
C LEU A 530 24.10 -11.29 25.76
N ALA A 531 25.19 -10.55 25.98
CA ALA A 531 26.50 -10.88 25.42
C ALA A 531 27.07 -12.12 26.12
N GLU A 532 26.69 -13.32 25.67
CA GLU A 532 27.44 -14.54 25.96
C GLU A 532 28.79 -14.50 25.23
N GLU A 533 29.86 -14.92 25.91
CA GLU A 533 31.19 -15.09 25.30
C GLU A 533 31.08 -15.98 24.04
N PRO A 534 31.91 -15.73 23.00
CA PRO A 534 31.86 -16.49 21.76
C PRO A 534 32.13 -17.97 22.03
N SER A 535 31.07 -18.78 22.10
CA SER A 535 31.21 -20.24 22.09
C SER A 535 31.80 -20.64 20.74
N GLU A 536 32.93 -21.35 20.74
CA GLU A 536 33.51 -22.04 19.58
C GLU A 536 32.42 -22.88 18.87
N ARG A 537 31.76 -22.31 17.87
CA ARG A 537 30.74 -22.99 17.06
C ARG A 537 30.90 -22.66 15.59
N ASP A 538 32.11 -22.91 15.08
CA ASP A 538 32.39 -23.07 13.66
C ASP A 538 33.12 -24.40 13.42
N ALA A 539 32.43 -25.51 13.66
CA ALA A 539 32.78 -26.77 13.01
C ALA A 539 31.89 -26.89 11.75
N PRO A 540 32.47 -26.88 10.53
CA PRO A 540 31.67 -27.01 9.31
C PRO A 540 31.11 -28.43 9.24
N CYS A 541 29.78 -28.54 9.23
CA CYS A 541 29.13 -29.77 8.78
C CYS A 541 29.36 -29.90 7.27
N ASN A 542 30.15 -30.91 6.87
CA ASN A 542 30.46 -31.24 5.48
C ASN A 542 29.27 -31.84 4.72
N SER A 543 28.13 -31.14 4.66
CA SER A 543 27.05 -31.47 3.73
C SER A 543 26.70 -30.24 2.88
N VAL A 544 27.10 -30.31 1.62
CA VAL A 544 26.90 -29.30 0.58
C VAL A 544 25.39 -29.22 0.25
N THR A 545 24.84 -28.00 0.15
CA THR A 545 23.45 -27.60 -0.25
C THR A 545 22.34 -27.38 0.80
N CYS A 546 22.63 -26.77 1.96
CA CYS A 546 21.59 -26.16 2.81
C CYS A 546 21.80 -24.65 2.99
N THR A 547 20.96 -23.84 2.36
CA THR A 547 20.84 -22.41 2.69
C THR A 547 20.11 -22.29 4.02
N ARG A 548 20.88 -22.11 5.11
CA ARG A 548 20.33 -21.75 6.42
C ARG A 548 19.60 -20.40 6.30
N SER A 549 18.28 -20.37 6.42
CA SER A 549 17.58 -19.15 6.81
C SER A 549 17.58 -19.11 8.33
N THR A 550 18.60 -18.47 8.90
CA THR A 550 18.71 -18.35 10.34
C THR A 550 17.81 -17.22 10.82
N ASN A 551 16.83 -17.55 11.68
CA ASN A 551 16.26 -16.56 12.60
C ASN A 551 17.23 -16.22 13.75
N TYR A 552 18.45 -16.77 13.79
CA TYR A 552 19.43 -16.53 14.87
C TYR A 552 20.87 -16.34 14.33
N GLY A 553 21.03 -15.77 13.12
CA GLY A 553 22.33 -15.33 12.59
C GLY A 553 22.60 -13.83 12.79
N GLY A 554 21.88 -13.22 13.73
CA GLY A 554 21.97 -11.80 14.07
C GLY A 554 22.72 -11.57 15.38
N ASP A 555 23.01 -10.31 15.69
CA ASP A 555 23.63 -9.94 16.97
C ASP A 555 22.77 -10.48 18.13
N SER A 556 23.39 -11.23 19.04
CA SER A 556 22.73 -11.87 20.20
C SER A 556 21.98 -10.91 21.13
N ASN A 557 22.19 -9.60 20.94
CA ASN A 557 21.77 -8.54 21.83
C ASN A 557 20.52 -7.78 21.33
N VAL A 558 19.98 -8.11 20.15
CA VAL A 558 18.76 -7.45 19.61
C VAL A 558 17.51 -8.18 20.10
N VAL A 559 16.73 -7.52 20.96
CA VAL A 559 15.45 -8.03 21.45
C VAL A 559 14.32 -7.45 20.60
N ILE A 560 13.56 -8.33 19.94
CA ILE A 560 12.50 -7.97 18.99
C ILE A 560 11.13 -8.14 19.63
N LEU A 561 10.27 -7.14 19.45
CA LEU A 561 8.85 -7.16 19.76
C LEU A 561 8.07 -7.17 18.44
N ASP A 562 7.72 -8.38 18.02
CA ASP A 562 7.13 -8.71 16.73
C ASP A 562 5.60 -8.53 16.70
N GLY A 563 4.95 -8.83 15.57
CA GLY A 563 3.50 -8.71 15.43
C GLY A 563 2.69 -9.43 16.53
N PRO A 564 3.00 -10.69 16.89
CA PRO A 564 2.41 -11.37 18.04
C PRO A 564 2.55 -10.59 19.36
N LYS A 565 3.68 -9.94 19.63
CA LYS A 565 3.81 -9.03 20.80
C LYS A 565 2.89 -7.83 20.71
N ILE A 566 2.73 -7.25 19.52
CA ILE A 566 1.81 -6.13 19.26
C ILE A 566 0.36 -6.57 19.50
N ALA A 567 -0.05 -7.74 18.97
CA ALA A 567 -1.37 -8.31 19.19
C ALA A 567 -1.67 -8.54 20.68
N CYS A 568 -0.70 -9.03 21.47
CA CYS A 568 -0.87 -9.17 22.92
C CYS A 568 -1.05 -7.83 23.63
N LEU A 569 -0.33 -6.78 23.22
CA LEU A 569 -0.46 -5.44 23.78
C LEU A 569 -1.87 -4.90 23.56
N PHE A 570 -2.37 -4.98 22.34
CA PHE A 570 -3.71 -4.51 22.01
C PHE A 570 -4.80 -5.35 22.68
N LEU A 571 -4.65 -6.69 22.72
CA LEU A 571 -5.55 -7.56 23.47
C LEU A 571 -5.62 -7.12 24.93
N LYS A 572 -4.49 -6.80 25.56
CA LYS A 572 -4.44 -6.37 26.96
C LYS A 572 -5.16 -5.04 27.18
N CYS A 573 -5.05 -4.08 26.25
CA CYS A 573 -5.83 -2.84 26.26
C CYS A 573 -7.34 -3.13 26.15
N ILE A 574 -7.75 -3.96 25.19
CA ILE A 574 -9.14 -4.35 24.96
C ILE A 574 -9.71 -5.04 26.21
N MET A 575 -8.98 -5.99 26.79
CA MET A 575 -9.39 -6.68 28.02
C MET A 575 -9.51 -5.73 29.21
N LYS A 576 -8.59 -4.76 29.37
CA LYS A 576 -8.68 -3.74 30.42
C LYS A 576 -9.97 -2.92 30.28
N MET A 577 -10.31 -2.49 29.06
CA MET A 577 -11.54 -1.73 28.83
C MET A 577 -12.79 -2.56 29.07
N LEU A 578 -12.84 -3.80 28.58
CA LEU A 578 -13.96 -4.73 28.79
C LEU A 578 -14.18 -5.06 30.28
N LEU A 579 -13.11 -5.24 31.05
CA LEU A 579 -13.19 -5.49 32.49
C LEU A 579 -13.79 -4.30 33.28
N SER A 580 -13.74 -3.08 32.72
CA SER A 580 -14.29 -1.88 33.36
C SER A 580 -15.74 -1.58 32.97
N VAL A 581 -16.28 -2.24 31.93
CA VAL A 581 -17.66 -2.06 31.49
C VAL A 581 -18.62 -2.68 32.51
N GLN A 582 -19.60 -1.89 32.94
CA GLN A 582 -20.65 -2.34 33.85
C GLN A 582 -21.93 -2.67 33.07
N VAL A 583 -22.43 -3.89 33.24
CA VAL A 583 -23.75 -4.30 32.71
C VAL A 583 -24.77 -4.07 33.81
N GLN A 584 -25.91 -3.45 33.48
CA GLN A 584 -27.02 -3.31 34.43
C GLN A 584 -27.65 -4.69 34.66
N GLU A 585 -27.38 -5.32 35.82
CA GLU A 585 -28.13 -6.51 36.22
C GLU A 585 -29.58 -6.12 36.56
N GLU A 586 -30.54 -6.76 35.92
CA GLU A 586 -31.97 -6.58 36.15
C GLU A 586 -32.36 -7.11 37.54
N ARG A 587 -32.19 -6.28 38.58
CA ARG A 587 -32.59 -6.64 39.95
C ARG A 587 -34.12 -6.70 40.17
N ASN A 588 -34.98 -6.56 39.17
CA ASN A 588 -36.45 -6.49 39.35
C ASN A 588 -37.29 -6.95 38.13
N ILE A 589 -36.99 -8.08 37.49
CA ILE A 589 -37.93 -8.70 36.54
C ILE A 589 -38.43 -10.03 37.13
N PRO A 590 -39.76 -10.30 37.16
CA PRO A 590 -40.27 -11.58 37.64
C PRO A 590 -39.79 -12.74 36.74
N GLU A 591 -39.40 -13.85 37.37
CA GLU A 591 -38.77 -15.05 36.76
C GLU A 591 -39.56 -15.63 35.56
N SER A 592 -40.85 -15.33 35.44
CA SER A 592 -41.69 -15.80 34.33
C SER A 592 -41.40 -15.15 32.97
N ASN A 593 -40.67 -14.02 32.92
CA ASN A 593 -40.36 -13.30 31.68
C ASN A 593 -38.85 -13.19 31.34
N ILE A 594 -37.95 -13.61 32.24
CA ILE A 594 -36.49 -13.47 32.08
C ILE A 594 -35.89 -14.51 31.12
N SER A 595 -36.47 -15.72 31.06
CA SER A 595 -35.80 -16.87 30.44
C SER A 595 -35.81 -16.88 28.90
N LEU A 596 -36.66 -16.07 28.25
CA LEU A 596 -36.84 -16.10 26.79
C LEU A 596 -36.14 -14.96 26.02
N SER A 597 -35.80 -13.82 26.64
CA SER A 597 -35.27 -12.64 25.93
C SER A 597 -33.74 -12.46 26.00
N ILE A 598 -33.08 -12.94 27.07
CA ILE A 598 -31.62 -12.76 27.30
C ILE A 598 -30.80 -13.99 26.86
N CYS A 599 -31.37 -15.20 26.91
CA CYS A 599 -30.71 -16.43 26.45
C CYS A 599 -30.41 -16.44 24.93
N SER A 600 -30.96 -15.51 24.15
CA SER A 600 -30.78 -15.38 22.71
C SER A 600 -29.74 -14.34 22.28
N ILE A 601 -29.02 -13.67 23.20
CA ILE A 601 -28.00 -12.70 22.83
C ILE A 601 -26.81 -13.44 22.21
N LYS A 602 -26.58 -13.20 20.91
CA LYS A 602 -25.40 -13.69 20.21
C LYS A 602 -24.15 -13.09 20.87
N LYS A 603 -23.19 -13.95 21.21
CA LYS A 603 -21.94 -13.52 21.84
C LYS A 603 -21.09 -12.69 20.88
N LEU A 604 -20.32 -11.77 21.44
CA LEU A 604 -19.29 -11.03 20.72
C LEU A 604 -18.01 -11.87 20.68
N ASP A 605 -17.63 -12.32 19.50
CA ASP A 605 -16.38 -13.06 19.29
C ASP A 605 -15.19 -12.11 19.10
N ILE A 606 -14.20 -12.21 20.00
CA ILE A 606 -12.87 -11.63 19.85
C ILE A 606 -11.96 -12.73 19.33
N ASN A 607 -11.54 -12.60 18.09
CA ASN A 607 -10.72 -13.59 17.40
C ASN A 607 -9.31 -13.05 17.26
N ILE A 608 -8.32 -13.85 17.67
CA ILE A 608 -6.89 -13.59 17.43
C ILE A 608 -6.47 -14.51 16.29
N ILE A 609 -6.14 -13.91 15.14
CA ILE A 609 -5.88 -14.63 13.89
C ILE A 609 -4.38 -14.73 13.66
N HIS A 610 -3.90 -15.94 13.39
CA HIS A 610 -2.48 -16.20 13.16
C HIS A 610 -2.24 -17.32 12.14
N THR A 611 -0.97 -17.61 11.83
CA THR A 611 -0.56 -18.78 11.02
C THR A 611 0.16 -19.82 11.86
N ALA A 612 0.44 -20.98 11.26
CA ALA A 612 1.26 -22.02 11.88
C ALA A 612 2.70 -21.54 12.21
N TYR A 613 3.22 -20.47 11.62
CA TYR A 613 4.57 -19.98 11.92
C TYR A 613 4.69 -19.23 13.25
N VAL A 614 3.57 -18.85 13.87
CA VAL A 614 3.60 -18.16 15.16
C VAL A 614 4.06 -19.11 16.27
N ASN A 615 4.92 -18.59 17.15
CA ASN A 615 5.55 -19.35 18.23
C ASN A 615 4.53 -19.82 19.27
N SER A 616 4.67 -21.05 19.79
CA SER A 616 3.73 -21.57 20.79
C SER A 616 3.68 -20.76 22.07
N ALA A 617 4.77 -20.07 22.46
CA ALA A 617 4.77 -19.23 23.66
C ALA A 617 3.77 -18.08 23.60
N PHE A 618 3.51 -17.53 22.40
CA PHE A 618 2.45 -16.54 22.19
C PHE A 618 1.07 -17.17 22.43
N ILE A 619 0.83 -18.35 21.87
CA ILE A 619 -0.45 -19.06 22.01
C ILE A 619 -0.72 -19.37 23.48
N ASP A 620 0.29 -19.86 24.20
CA ASP A 620 0.18 -20.16 25.63
C ASP A 620 -0.05 -18.91 26.46
N HIS A 621 0.61 -17.79 26.14
CA HIS A 621 0.35 -16.51 26.80
C HIS A 621 -1.10 -16.06 26.64
N VAL A 622 -1.66 -16.14 25.43
CA VAL A 622 -3.07 -15.79 25.17
C VAL A 622 -4.02 -16.75 25.90
N ARG A 623 -3.70 -18.05 25.95
CA ARG A 623 -4.46 -19.02 26.75
C ARG A 623 -4.42 -18.69 28.24
N ASP A 624 -3.30 -18.21 28.77
CA ASP A 624 -3.19 -17.82 30.16
C ASP A 624 -3.97 -16.55 30.47
N ILE A 625 -3.98 -15.55 29.58
CA ILE A 625 -4.92 -14.42 29.67
C ILE A 625 -6.36 -14.92 29.75
N LYS A 626 -6.73 -15.86 28.87
CA LYS A 626 -8.08 -16.46 28.86
C LYS A 626 -8.41 -17.18 30.18
N LYS A 627 -7.47 -17.91 30.79
CA LYS A 627 -7.70 -18.62 32.06
C LYS A 627 -7.91 -17.68 33.26
N ASN A 628 -7.32 -16.48 33.22
CA ASN A 628 -7.40 -15.51 34.30
C ASN A 628 -8.69 -14.67 34.30
N ILE A 629 -9.61 -14.93 33.38
CA ILE A 629 -10.91 -14.25 33.26
C ILE A 629 -12.03 -15.20 33.69
N ARG A 630 -12.98 -14.69 34.49
CA ARG A 630 -14.21 -15.40 34.84
C ARG A 630 -15.25 -15.22 33.72
N TRP A 631 -15.38 -16.22 32.85
CA TRP A 631 -16.23 -16.16 31.65
C TRP A 631 -17.72 -16.35 31.92
N ASP A 632 -18.08 -16.76 33.13
CA ASP A 632 -19.43 -17.00 33.61
C ASP A 632 -20.02 -15.83 34.41
N GLU A 633 -19.27 -14.74 34.58
CA GLU A 633 -19.67 -13.56 35.34
C GLU A 633 -19.70 -12.28 34.46
N GLY A 634 -20.59 -11.34 34.82
CA GLY A 634 -20.66 -9.99 34.23
C GLY A 634 -20.77 -9.98 32.70
N LEU A 635 -20.04 -9.04 32.07
CA LEU A 635 -20.01 -8.86 30.61
C LEU A 635 -19.45 -10.10 29.87
N PHE A 636 -18.51 -10.82 30.47
CA PHE A 636 -17.79 -11.91 29.81
C PHE A 636 -18.67 -13.14 29.52
N ARG A 637 -19.84 -13.25 30.15
CA ARG A 637 -20.89 -14.21 29.75
C ARG A 637 -21.28 -14.09 28.28
N TYR A 638 -21.18 -12.87 27.73
CA TYR A 638 -21.60 -12.52 26.38
C TYR A 638 -20.43 -12.33 25.40
N ILE A 639 -19.22 -12.77 25.76
CA ILE A 639 -18.01 -12.64 24.95
C ILE A 639 -17.37 -14.02 24.78
N ASN A 640 -16.78 -14.28 23.61
CA ASN A 640 -15.85 -15.38 23.43
C ASN A 640 -14.48 -14.84 23.02
N LEU A 641 -13.41 -15.44 23.54
CA LEU A 641 -12.04 -15.21 23.07
C LEU A 641 -11.53 -16.46 22.37
N ASN A 642 -11.25 -16.34 21.06
CA ASN A 642 -10.83 -17.43 20.20
C ASN A 642 -9.43 -17.18 19.64
N ILE A 643 -8.65 -18.25 19.48
CA ILE A 643 -7.35 -18.23 18.83
C ILE A 643 -7.48 -19.06 17.55
N ILE A 644 -7.40 -18.40 16.39
CA ILE A 644 -7.71 -18.99 15.09
C ILE A 644 -6.41 -19.08 14.26
N CYS A 645 -6.01 -20.30 13.93
CA CYS A 645 -4.91 -20.56 13.01
C CYS A 645 -5.45 -20.71 11.59
N THR A 646 -4.85 -20.02 10.63
CA THR A 646 -5.24 -20.04 9.21
C THR A 646 -4.08 -20.45 8.32
N LYS A 647 -4.39 -20.76 7.05
CA LYS A 647 -3.41 -21.02 6.00
C LYS A 647 -2.55 -19.77 5.78
N THR A 648 -1.28 -19.98 5.48
CA THR A 648 -0.34 -18.89 5.22
C THR A 648 -0.79 -17.98 4.08
N GLY A 649 -0.44 -16.69 4.19
CA GLY A 649 -0.75 -15.65 3.20
C GLY A 649 -1.79 -14.65 3.69
N ILE A 650 -1.44 -13.36 3.65
CA ILE A 650 -2.22 -12.28 4.25
C ILE A 650 -3.70 -12.25 3.83
N LYS A 651 -4.04 -12.57 2.58
CA LYS A 651 -5.43 -12.63 2.10
C LYS A 651 -6.29 -13.62 2.92
N ASN A 652 -5.71 -14.75 3.36
CA ASN A 652 -6.42 -15.72 4.18
C ASN A 652 -6.69 -15.19 5.59
N LEU A 653 -5.67 -14.60 6.21
CA LEU A 653 -5.78 -14.02 7.55
C LEU A 653 -6.77 -12.85 7.57
N ASP A 654 -6.62 -11.93 6.61
CA ASP A 654 -7.44 -10.73 6.46
C ASP A 654 -8.92 -11.09 6.24
N ASN A 655 -9.21 -12.07 5.39
CA ASN A 655 -10.59 -12.56 5.16
C ASN A 655 -11.25 -13.12 6.43
N VAL A 656 -10.50 -13.85 7.28
CA VAL A 656 -11.02 -14.36 8.56
C VAL A 656 -11.19 -13.23 9.57
N ALA A 657 -10.22 -12.32 9.63
CA ALA A 657 -10.26 -11.18 10.56
C ALA A 657 -11.42 -10.23 10.25
N GLN A 658 -11.69 -9.94 8.98
CA GLN A 658 -12.82 -9.09 8.55
C GLN A 658 -14.20 -9.67 8.87
N LYS A 659 -14.34 -11.00 8.91
CA LYS A 659 -15.59 -11.70 9.26
C LYS A 659 -15.80 -11.84 10.76
N SER A 660 -14.80 -11.44 11.56
CA SER A 660 -14.86 -11.53 13.02
C SER A 660 -15.62 -10.33 13.61
N SER A 661 -16.30 -10.52 14.74
CA SER A 661 -16.92 -9.38 15.45
C SER A 661 -15.85 -8.37 15.88
N ILE A 662 -14.76 -8.87 16.48
CA ILE A 662 -13.49 -8.17 16.65
C ILE A 662 -12.39 -9.12 16.20
N GLY A 663 -11.64 -8.77 15.16
CA GLY A 663 -10.52 -9.56 14.64
C GLY A 663 -9.19 -8.87 14.89
N ILE A 664 -8.33 -9.44 15.73
CA ILE A 664 -6.97 -8.98 15.97
C ILE A 664 -6.02 -9.80 15.11
N LEU A 665 -5.37 -9.14 14.15
CA LEU A 665 -4.53 -9.79 13.15
C LEU A 665 -3.16 -9.11 13.12
N PHE A 666 -2.10 -9.82 13.51
CA PHE A 666 -0.71 -9.41 13.29
C PHE A 666 0.15 -10.61 12.89
N GLU A 667 0.76 -10.55 11.72
CA GLU A 667 1.80 -11.48 11.28
C GLU A 667 3.12 -11.16 12.00
N SER A 668 4.00 -12.16 12.17
CA SER A 668 5.28 -11.96 12.87
C SER A 668 6.19 -10.91 12.26
N ASN A 669 6.06 -10.63 10.96
CA ASN A 669 6.80 -9.56 10.29
C ASN A 669 6.28 -8.14 10.60
N GLY A 670 5.27 -8.00 11.46
CA GLY A 670 4.72 -6.70 11.88
C GLY A 670 3.58 -6.16 11.01
N HIS A 671 3.12 -6.90 10.00
CA HIS A 671 1.94 -6.54 9.22
C HIS A 671 0.67 -6.92 9.99
N GLY A 672 -0.24 -5.98 10.20
CA GLY A 672 -1.47 -6.27 10.94
C GLY A 672 -2.36 -5.07 11.20
N THR A 673 -3.55 -5.32 11.72
CA THR A 673 -4.52 -4.31 12.20
C THR A 673 -5.58 -4.99 13.07
N ILE A 674 -6.53 -4.21 13.56
CA ILE A 674 -7.74 -4.70 14.24
C ILE A 674 -8.97 -4.36 13.39
N TYR A 675 -9.76 -5.38 13.05
CA TYR A 675 -11.04 -5.21 12.36
C TYR A 675 -12.22 -5.34 13.33
N VAL A 676 -13.28 -4.60 13.03
CA VAL A 676 -14.54 -4.65 13.79
C VAL A 676 -15.74 -4.77 12.85
N ASP A 677 -16.68 -5.64 13.21
CA ASP A 677 -18.05 -5.57 12.70
C ASP A 677 -18.85 -4.59 13.57
N VAL A 678 -18.91 -3.33 13.12
CA VAL A 678 -19.62 -2.26 13.83
C VAL A 678 -21.11 -2.51 13.94
N ASN A 679 -21.73 -3.20 12.98
CA ASN A 679 -23.15 -3.50 13.06
C ASN A 679 -23.40 -4.49 14.20
N HIS A 680 -22.65 -5.59 14.22
CA HIS A 680 -22.77 -6.57 15.30
C HIS A 680 -22.39 -5.97 16.66
N LEU A 681 -21.35 -5.13 16.72
CA LEU A 681 -20.93 -4.48 17.96
C LEU A 681 -22.02 -3.54 18.53
N ASN A 682 -22.69 -2.76 17.67
CA ASN A 682 -23.78 -1.87 18.07
C ASN A 682 -25.02 -2.65 18.51
N GLU A 683 -25.44 -3.66 17.74
CA GLU A 683 -26.57 -4.52 18.11
C GLU A 683 -26.31 -5.24 19.45
N TRP A 684 -25.08 -5.68 19.67
CA TRP A 684 -24.66 -6.32 20.91
C TRP A 684 -24.71 -5.35 22.10
N SER A 685 -24.22 -4.11 21.93
CA SER A 685 -24.26 -3.11 23.01
C SER A 685 -25.67 -2.62 23.33
N GLU A 686 -26.54 -2.50 22.33
CA GLU A 686 -27.94 -2.13 22.51
C GLU A 686 -28.70 -3.19 23.32
N LYS A 687 -28.52 -4.47 22.97
CA LYS A 687 -29.14 -5.59 23.70
C LYS A 687 -28.69 -5.67 25.15
N LEU A 688 -27.44 -5.31 25.43
CA LEU A 688 -26.88 -5.27 26.77
C LEU A 688 -27.13 -3.92 27.50
N ARG A 689 -27.76 -2.95 26.83
CA ARG A 689 -27.99 -1.58 27.32
C ARG A 689 -26.70 -0.87 27.79
N ILE A 690 -25.60 -1.09 27.07
CA ILE A 690 -24.28 -0.49 27.36
C ILE A 690 -23.81 0.49 26.28
N THR A 691 -24.64 0.83 25.30
CA THR A 691 -24.26 1.70 24.17
C THR A 691 -23.64 3.04 24.61
N GLU A 692 -24.19 3.65 25.67
CA GLU A 692 -23.72 4.93 26.23
C GLU A 692 -22.78 4.74 27.45
N GLU A 693 -22.41 3.51 27.80
CA GLU A 693 -21.52 3.25 28.92
C GLU A 693 -20.11 3.73 28.58
N LYS A 694 -19.52 4.57 29.44
CA LYS A 694 -18.29 5.32 29.12
C LYS A 694 -17.10 4.43 28.75
N HIS A 695 -16.93 3.27 29.39
CA HIS A 695 -15.83 2.35 29.07
C HIS A 695 -16.10 1.57 27.78
N PHE A 696 -17.36 1.25 27.48
CA PHE A 696 -17.74 0.67 26.20
C PHE A 696 -17.53 1.67 25.04
N VAL A 697 -17.92 2.93 25.22
CA VAL A 697 -17.63 4.00 24.25
C VAL A 697 -16.13 4.16 24.03
N ALA A 698 -15.33 4.08 25.11
CA ALA A 698 -13.87 4.10 25.03
C ALA A 698 -13.33 2.92 24.21
N LEU A 699 -13.83 1.70 24.46
CA LEU A 699 -13.48 0.51 23.69
C LEU A 699 -13.84 0.68 22.21
N LYS A 700 -15.06 1.13 21.90
CA LYS A 700 -15.51 1.33 20.52
C LYS A 700 -14.63 2.35 19.78
N LYS A 701 -14.29 3.48 20.42
CA LYS A 701 -13.35 4.47 19.85
C LYS A 701 -11.96 3.86 19.63
N TYR A 702 -11.45 3.07 20.59
CA TYR A 702 -10.15 2.42 20.47
C TYR A 702 -10.11 1.43 19.31
N LEU A 703 -11.14 0.60 19.17
CA LEU A 703 -11.21 -0.39 18.10
C LEU A 703 -11.35 0.25 16.71
N LEU A 704 -12.07 1.38 16.61
CA LEU A 704 -12.26 2.13 15.36
C LEU A 704 -11.12 3.10 15.02
N PHE A 705 -10.14 3.27 15.92
CA PHE A 705 -8.94 4.03 15.63
C PHE A 705 -8.02 3.33 14.62
N PHE A 706 -8.07 2.00 14.55
CA PHE A 706 -7.25 1.23 13.61
C PHE A 706 -7.75 1.37 12.17
N ASN A 707 -6.83 1.32 11.20
CA ASN A 707 -7.20 1.33 9.79
C ASN A 707 -8.01 0.07 9.44
N GLN A 708 -9.31 0.27 9.18
CA GLN A 708 -10.27 -0.79 8.89
C GLN A 708 -10.18 -1.35 7.47
N THR A 709 -9.12 -1.00 6.72
CA THR A 709 -8.96 -1.34 5.30
C THR A 709 -7.74 -2.21 5.00
N THR A 710 -6.66 -2.08 5.74
CA THR A 710 -5.42 -2.87 5.60
C THR A 710 -4.54 -2.64 6.83
N GLY A 711 -3.50 -3.47 7.01
CA GLY A 711 -2.47 -3.19 8.01
C GLY A 711 -1.79 -1.85 7.76
N ASP A 712 -1.57 -1.07 8.82
CA ASP A 712 -1.15 0.32 8.75
C ASP A 712 -0.13 0.64 9.83
N ALA A 713 1.15 0.59 9.45
CA ALA A 713 2.24 0.72 10.39
C ALA A 713 2.25 2.07 11.11
N MET A 714 1.80 3.15 10.47
CA MET A 714 1.81 4.49 11.08
C MET A 714 0.73 4.61 12.14
N ILE A 715 -0.46 4.09 11.86
CA ILE A 715 -1.55 4.06 12.83
C ILE A 715 -1.25 3.06 13.94
N ASP A 716 -0.65 1.92 13.61
CA ASP A 716 -0.17 0.94 14.60
C ASP A 716 0.90 1.54 15.51
N PHE A 717 1.82 2.35 14.99
CA PHE A 717 2.82 3.06 15.79
C PHE A 717 2.17 3.95 16.86
N ILE A 718 1.18 4.75 16.46
CA ILE A 718 0.43 5.62 17.38
C ILE A 718 -0.37 4.78 18.38
N ALA A 719 -1.04 3.72 17.90
CA ALA A 719 -1.82 2.82 18.75
C ALA A 719 -0.95 2.10 19.79
N ILE A 720 0.26 1.67 19.43
CA ILE A 720 1.23 1.05 20.34
C ILE A 720 1.64 2.05 21.42
N GLU A 721 2.05 3.26 21.06
CA GLU A 721 2.49 4.26 22.05
C GLU A 721 1.35 4.74 22.95
N LEU A 722 0.13 4.90 22.42
CA LEU A 722 -1.07 5.15 23.21
C LEU A 722 -1.34 3.99 24.18
N SER A 723 -1.24 2.74 23.71
CA SER A 723 -1.49 1.53 24.50
C SER A 723 -0.49 1.33 25.63
N LEU A 724 0.81 1.54 25.35
CA LEU A 724 1.87 1.53 26.36
C LEU A 724 1.61 2.59 27.44
N SER A 725 1.20 3.80 27.03
CA SER A 725 0.86 4.88 27.96
C SER A 725 -0.40 4.57 28.76
N PHE A 726 -1.44 4.00 28.13
CA PHE A 726 -2.70 3.63 28.80
C PHE A 726 -2.51 2.49 29.82
N LEU A 727 -1.60 1.55 29.54
CA LEU A 727 -1.25 0.45 30.44
C LEU A 727 -0.11 0.79 31.42
N ASN A 728 0.54 1.95 31.27
CA ASN A 728 1.75 2.35 32.01
C ASN A 728 2.88 1.30 31.91
N LEU A 729 3.15 0.82 30.69
CA LEU A 729 4.15 -0.20 30.42
C LEU A 729 5.39 0.40 29.75
N THR A 730 6.56 -0.04 30.22
CA THR A 730 7.83 0.16 29.51
C THR A 730 8.02 -0.91 28.43
N ILE A 731 8.92 -0.67 27.47
CA ILE A 731 9.28 -1.67 26.45
C ILE A 731 9.78 -2.99 27.08
N ASN A 732 10.52 -2.92 28.18
CA ASN A 732 11.02 -4.09 28.91
C ASN A 732 9.87 -4.89 29.57
N GLN A 733 8.86 -4.21 30.11
CA GLN A 733 7.68 -4.88 30.66
C GLN A 733 6.81 -5.49 29.56
N TRP A 734 6.72 -4.85 28.40
CA TRP A 734 6.05 -5.40 27.23
C TRP A 734 6.77 -6.65 26.71
N ASN A 735 8.10 -6.62 26.61
CA ASN A 735 8.89 -7.80 26.22
C ASN A 735 8.60 -9.00 27.13
N LYS A 736 8.49 -8.78 28.45
CA LYS A 736 8.22 -9.80 29.47
C LYS A 736 6.85 -10.47 29.38
N PHE A 737 5.97 -10.11 28.44
CA PHE A 737 4.69 -10.80 28.27
C PHE A 737 4.87 -12.32 28.10
N TYR A 738 5.86 -12.74 27.31
CA TYR A 738 6.25 -14.15 27.16
C TYR A 738 7.67 -14.26 26.61
N ASN A 739 8.34 -15.39 26.81
CA ASN A 739 9.61 -15.67 26.14
C ASN A 739 9.36 -16.64 24.97
N PRO A 740 9.68 -16.27 23.72
CA PRO A 740 9.57 -17.20 22.59
C PRO A 740 10.42 -18.46 22.80
N LEU A 741 9.90 -19.62 22.40
CA LEU A 741 10.72 -20.82 22.25
C LEU A 741 11.72 -20.62 21.10
N PRO A 742 12.95 -21.19 21.19
CA PRO A 742 13.81 -21.36 20.03
C PRO A 742 13.03 -21.94 18.85
N SER A 743 13.07 -21.26 17.70
CA SER A 743 12.32 -21.66 16.51
C SER A 743 13.05 -21.29 15.23
N TYR A 744 13.02 -22.20 14.26
CA TYR A 744 13.73 -22.11 13.00
C TYR A 744 12.89 -22.70 11.86
N TYR A 745 13.21 -22.31 10.63
CA TYR A 745 12.74 -23.04 9.47
C TYR A 745 13.86 -23.19 8.44
N ILE A 746 13.78 -24.25 7.65
CA ILE A 746 14.68 -24.52 6.52
C ILE A 746 13.88 -24.72 5.25
N ASN A 747 14.51 -24.39 4.13
CA ASN A 747 13.96 -24.57 2.80
C ASN A 747 14.68 -25.73 2.12
N VAL A 748 13.92 -26.74 1.69
CA VAL A 748 14.44 -27.92 1.00
C VAL A 748 13.98 -27.87 -0.46
N PRO A 749 14.89 -27.80 -1.44
CA PRO A 749 14.52 -27.86 -2.86
C PRO A 749 13.69 -29.11 -3.17
N CYS A 750 12.59 -28.93 -3.92
CA CYS A 750 11.67 -30.02 -4.24
C CYS A 750 11.16 -29.90 -5.68
N PRO A 751 11.28 -30.97 -6.51
CA PRO A 751 10.71 -30.98 -7.84
C PRO A 751 9.19 -30.76 -7.84
N LYS A 752 8.70 -29.95 -8.78
CA LYS A 752 7.26 -29.61 -8.90
C LYS A 752 6.35 -30.84 -8.94
N LYS A 753 6.77 -31.93 -9.59
CA LYS A 753 6.02 -33.20 -9.64
C LYS A 753 5.73 -33.78 -8.24
N ILE A 754 6.67 -33.62 -7.29
CA ILE A 754 6.57 -34.16 -5.94
C ILE A 754 5.83 -33.19 -5.03
N MET A 755 5.99 -31.87 -5.23
CA MET A 755 5.30 -30.86 -4.43
C MET A 755 3.80 -31.08 -4.35
N HIS A 756 3.15 -31.46 -5.46
CA HIS A 756 1.71 -31.73 -5.51
C HIS A 756 1.26 -32.94 -4.68
N THR A 757 2.19 -33.81 -4.26
CA THR A 757 1.91 -34.99 -3.42
C THR A 757 1.99 -34.69 -1.93
N ILE A 758 2.60 -33.57 -1.55
CA ILE A 758 2.74 -33.14 -0.14
C ILE A 758 1.63 -32.14 0.14
N ILE A 759 0.55 -32.64 0.73
CA ILE A 759 -0.71 -31.93 0.92
C ILE A 759 -0.84 -31.57 2.40
N PRO A 760 -0.55 -30.31 2.80
CA PRO A 760 -0.81 -29.83 4.15
C PRO A 760 -2.33 -29.67 4.39
N HIS A 761 -2.73 -29.63 5.66
CA HIS A 761 -4.13 -29.33 6.02
C HIS A 761 -4.59 -28.01 5.38
N PRO A 762 -5.71 -28.00 4.65
CA PRO A 762 -6.10 -26.88 3.80
C PRO A 762 -6.32 -25.57 4.57
N ASP A 763 -6.83 -25.65 5.79
CA ASP A 763 -7.22 -24.46 6.54
C ASP A 763 -6.10 -23.83 7.36
N HIS A 764 -5.04 -24.58 7.72
CA HIS A 764 -4.09 -24.11 8.73
C HIS A 764 -2.67 -24.67 8.60
N GLU A 765 -2.41 -25.63 7.70
CA GLU A 765 -1.07 -26.14 7.37
C GLU A 765 -0.21 -26.65 8.56
N LYS A 766 -0.85 -27.09 9.65
CA LYS A 766 -0.14 -27.51 10.87
C LYS A 766 0.36 -28.96 10.81
N TYR A 767 -0.17 -29.74 9.87
CA TYR A 767 0.19 -31.12 9.62
C TYR A 767 -0.13 -31.46 8.16
N LEU A 768 0.50 -32.51 7.65
CA LEU A 768 0.24 -33.09 6.34
C LEU A 768 -0.97 -34.03 6.42
N VAL A 769 -1.92 -33.84 5.51
CA VAL A 769 -2.99 -34.81 5.23
C VAL A 769 -2.40 -35.97 4.43
N GLU A 770 -1.57 -35.65 3.44
CA GLU A 770 -0.79 -36.61 2.67
C GLU A 770 0.65 -36.10 2.43
N PRO A 771 1.65 -36.99 2.33
CA PRO A 771 1.57 -38.42 2.59
C PRO A 771 1.52 -38.73 4.10
N LYS A 772 0.58 -39.58 4.55
CA LYS A 772 0.45 -39.95 5.98
C LYS A 772 1.72 -40.50 6.61
N TRP A 773 2.52 -41.23 5.83
CA TRP A 773 3.79 -41.78 6.31
C TRP A 773 4.77 -40.68 6.77
N LEU A 774 4.88 -39.59 6.01
CA LEU A 774 5.78 -38.48 6.34
C LEU A 774 5.28 -37.76 7.59
N GLN A 775 3.97 -37.54 7.73
CA GLN A 775 3.41 -36.98 8.96
C GLN A 775 3.70 -37.86 10.19
N GLY A 776 3.50 -39.16 10.07
CA GLY A 776 3.81 -40.10 11.15
C GLY A 776 5.30 -40.06 11.55
N LYS A 777 6.19 -39.83 10.59
CA LYS A 777 7.63 -39.63 10.87
C LYS A 777 7.91 -38.29 11.56
N ILE A 778 7.26 -37.21 11.14
CA ILE A 778 7.37 -35.91 11.82
C ILE A 778 6.93 -36.03 13.28
N ASP A 779 5.77 -36.64 13.53
CA ASP A 779 5.21 -36.81 14.88
C ASP A 779 6.14 -37.65 15.77
N GLN A 780 6.73 -38.73 15.21
CA GLN A 780 7.70 -39.57 15.91
C GLN A 780 8.93 -38.74 16.32
N VAL A 781 9.55 -38.01 15.37
CA VAL A 781 10.75 -37.20 15.61
C VAL A 781 10.51 -36.15 16.69
N VAL A 782 9.39 -35.42 16.60
CA VAL A 782 9.04 -34.38 17.57
C VAL A 782 8.86 -34.98 18.96
N LYS A 783 8.16 -36.12 19.08
CA LYS A 783 7.94 -36.79 20.36
C LYS A 783 9.23 -37.29 21.00
N GLU A 784 10.16 -37.80 20.20
CA GLU A 784 11.46 -38.29 20.69
C GLU A 784 12.39 -37.15 21.14
N ALA A 785 12.43 -36.04 20.38
CA ALA A 785 13.32 -34.92 20.68
C ALA A 785 12.79 -34.00 21.79
N ASP A 786 11.49 -33.68 21.78
CA ASP A 786 10.86 -32.83 22.80
C ASP A 786 9.33 -33.05 22.88
N ALA A 787 8.90 -34.05 23.63
CA ALA A 787 7.48 -34.37 23.77
C ALA A 787 6.61 -33.25 24.39
N LYS A 788 7.22 -32.29 25.10
CA LYS A 788 6.48 -31.24 25.83
C LYS A 788 6.39 -29.94 25.05
N TYR A 789 7.48 -29.50 24.44
CA TYR A 789 7.56 -28.20 23.75
C TYR A 789 7.81 -28.33 22.25
N GLY A 790 8.17 -29.52 21.77
CA GLY A 790 8.49 -29.76 20.38
C GLY A 790 7.27 -29.58 19.48
N ARG A 791 7.43 -28.81 18.41
CA ARG A 791 6.47 -28.73 17.32
C ARG A 791 7.19 -28.61 16.00
N CYS A 792 6.75 -29.37 15.00
CA CYS A 792 7.28 -29.31 13.64
C CYS A 792 6.14 -29.45 12.63
N PHE A 793 6.24 -28.72 11.52
CA PHE A 793 5.34 -28.92 10.38
C PHE A 793 6.07 -28.69 9.06
N VAL A 794 5.53 -29.29 8.01
CA VAL A 794 6.07 -29.25 6.65
C VAL A 794 5.00 -28.73 5.72
N ARG A 795 5.38 -27.83 4.80
CA ARG A 795 4.50 -27.39 3.70
C ARG A 795 5.26 -27.07 2.42
N PRO A 796 4.69 -27.30 1.23
CA PRO A 796 5.24 -26.76 -0.01
C PRO A 796 5.13 -25.23 -0.04
N SER A 797 6.12 -24.56 -0.64
CA SER A 797 6.01 -23.14 -0.96
C SER A 797 4.99 -22.94 -2.08
N GLY A 798 4.25 -21.83 -2.04
CA GLY A 798 3.29 -21.47 -3.08
C GLY A 798 3.91 -20.75 -4.27
N THR A 799 5.13 -20.23 -4.11
CA THR A 799 5.81 -19.34 -5.06
C THR A 799 7.12 -19.91 -5.59
N GLU A 800 7.63 -20.97 -4.98
CA GLU A 800 8.97 -21.50 -5.25
C GLU A 800 8.95 -23.03 -5.23
N ASN A 801 9.86 -23.66 -5.98
CA ASN A 801 10.01 -25.12 -6.00
C ASN A 801 10.77 -25.65 -4.76
N ILE A 802 10.24 -25.36 -3.57
CA ILE A 802 10.82 -25.70 -2.27
C ILE A 802 9.74 -26.20 -1.29
N ILE A 803 10.16 -27.03 -0.33
CA ILE A 803 9.42 -27.41 0.86
C ILE A 803 9.98 -26.61 2.05
N ARG A 804 9.09 -26.05 2.87
CA ARG A 804 9.44 -25.35 4.10
C ARG A 804 9.20 -26.29 5.27
N ILE A 805 10.23 -26.48 6.10
CA ILE A 805 10.18 -27.27 7.34
C ILE A 805 10.39 -26.30 8.49
N TYR A 806 9.39 -26.14 9.35
CA TYR A 806 9.47 -25.33 10.55
C TYR A 806 9.60 -26.22 11.78
N ALA A 807 10.39 -25.82 12.76
CA ALA A 807 10.44 -26.45 14.06
C ALA A 807 10.65 -25.43 15.20
N GLU A 808 10.09 -25.75 16.37
CA GLU A 808 10.36 -25.10 17.65
C GLU A 808 10.46 -26.13 18.77
N ALA A 809 11.25 -25.84 19.81
CA ALA A 809 11.49 -26.73 20.95
C ALA A 809 12.04 -25.94 22.15
N GLN A 810 12.30 -26.62 23.27
CA GLN A 810 12.81 -25.98 24.49
C GLN A 810 14.22 -25.36 24.34
N SER A 811 15.07 -25.93 23.48
CA SER A 811 16.46 -25.47 23.28
C SER A 811 16.83 -25.52 21.80
N VAL A 812 17.82 -24.70 21.40
CA VAL A 812 18.32 -24.65 20.01
C VAL A 812 18.77 -26.03 19.53
N SER A 813 19.52 -26.77 20.36
CA SER A 813 20.00 -28.13 20.02
C SER A 813 18.87 -29.11 19.70
N LYS A 814 17.73 -29.02 20.39
CA LYS A 814 16.57 -29.86 20.10
C LYS A 814 15.87 -29.45 18.80
N VAL A 815 15.84 -28.16 18.49
CA VAL A 815 15.31 -27.70 17.19
C VAL A 815 16.16 -28.22 16.05
N ASP A 816 17.49 -28.13 16.18
CA ASP A 816 18.43 -28.65 15.18
C ASP A 816 18.26 -30.16 14.97
N GLU A 817 18.07 -30.92 16.06
CA GLU A 817 17.76 -32.36 15.99
C GLU A 817 16.47 -32.63 15.20
N ILE A 818 15.38 -31.91 15.50
CA ILE A 818 14.09 -32.06 14.82
C ILE A 818 14.24 -31.71 13.33
N LEU A 819 14.84 -30.57 13.00
CA LEU A 819 15.00 -30.12 11.62
C LEU A 819 15.84 -31.11 10.81
N CYS A 820 16.96 -31.57 11.35
CA CYS A 820 17.84 -32.51 10.67
C CYS A 820 17.12 -33.83 10.36
N LYS A 821 16.44 -34.42 11.36
CA LYS A 821 15.72 -35.68 11.20
C LYS A 821 14.51 -35.55 10.26
N VAL A 822 13.76 -34.45 10.32
CA VAL A 822 12.62 -34.22 9.42
C VAL A 822 13.08 -33.92 8.01
N GLU A 823 14.16 -33.16 7.81
CA GLU A 823 14.76 -32.96 6.49
C GLU A 823 15.14 -34.29 5.84
N GLN A 824 15.79 -35.19 6.59
CA GLN A 824 16.13 -36.53 6.11
C GLN A 824 14.88 -37.32 5.69
N ALA A 825 13.80 -37.25 6.48
CA ALA A 825 12.53 -37.91 6.13
C ALA A 825 11.89 -37.33 4.86
N VAL A 826 11.95 -36.01 4.67
CA VAL A 826 11.48 -35.33 3.46
C VAL A 826 12.32 -35.76 2.25
N ARG A 827 13.65 -35.80 2.36
CA ARG A 827 14.55 -36.27 1.29
C ARG A 827 14.31 -37.73 0.93
N GLN A 828 14.14 -38.59 1.94
CA GLN A 828 13.79 -40.00 1.72
C GLN A 828 12.44 -40.17 1.00
N TYR A 829 11.45 -39.33 1.29
CA TYR A 829 10.19 -39.34 0.56
C TYR A 829 10.36 -38.92 -0.90
N MET A 830 11.16 -37.87 -1.15
CA MET A 830 11.45 -37.39 -2.50
C MET A 830 12.19 -38.43 -3.35
N GLU A 831 13.14 -39.17 -2.77
CA GLU A 831 13.89 -40.23 -3.49
C GLU A 831 13.02 -41.43 -3.86
N ARG A 832 11.95 -41.69 -3.11
CA ARG A 832 11.01 -42.80 -3.34
C ARG A 832 9.90 -42.48 -4.35
N SER A 833 9.76 -41.21 -4.76
CA SER A 833 8.65 -40.67 -5.58
C SER A 833 9.10 -40.18 -6.96
#